data_AF-A0A1Q4X7X7-F1
#
_entry.id   AF-A0A1Q4X7X7-F1
#
_cell.length_a   1.000
_cell.length_b   1.000
_cell.length_c   1.000
_cell.angle_alpha   90.00
_cell.angle_beta   90.00
_cell.angle_gamma   90.00
#
_symmetry.space_group_name_H-M   'P 1'
#
loop_
_entity.id
_entity.type
_entity.pdbx_description
1 polymer ?
#
loop_
_entity_poly.entity_id
_entity_poly.type
_entity_poly.pdbx_seq_one_letter_code
_entity_poly.pdbx_strand_id
1 'polypeptide(L)'
;MAYVSVLADSVRTLLQARGWRCDATRFTIRAVEPTLDNIKHVWMAGEAIALTDTEITQVRPTRVLVPDLTPAKEVERIEEAMRAAAREPRVNRITHFIDILWDASTAAVRARRDAETADNFEGFVAPDLTVPDRHVKQHLKLGGERVSDNRLLERGLSASGSALAILADAGLGKSELLKWHEWRHAVQYESAVAQRAHTYPSVALRVPLRGLRTLSLDAISHYLSRPSDEDHLPALNRLDSGRFLLELLRRQRLILLLDGTDELMISRAKLEEGLRELRRAVGDGARLAVSSRLGHLNSTRTIGTIFDSGEIATIEPMEPAGGRELLLKNGADPARADEVLKALQSSKAQGIPLFLLLAYYVNLKDELDVAVASSRTNVLLALLELLCVRDEERLGIDSKEQMAVLTDFAHWTHLLGDLNEHSALEHLGIDVAESKAAMILNPHALLTRTADGMVVFKYTEFLLLFAAKAISEDWRHLGFDSVAGDLRGTKLDDMTVEYLARLLSSDDIARGWSRANGEYPLLKRNVLAIALARVEDECPGEVPAVRSACLARLLGGKSLCDTLLADVVIQRLDLQGWTLRRLSGSGSLTYCVNAKQCDYDESVLQLNTEGTEFPKATDDAARLARGCARLDAMIKPLKRRSADGLVRMISLEECTDQRGWSELRRVGAAEQERKFGGGERFWVLTESGVRMLTRYAFREDDNALPGLMSAEPDLRVLLLALGNR
;
A
#
# COMPACT_ATOMS: atom_id res chain seq x y z
N MET A 1 -27.55 28.06 -34.13
CA MET A 1 -27.49 26.77 -33.41
C MET A 1 -28.75 26.64 -32.57
N ALA A 2 -29.47 25.53 -32.65
CA ALA A 2 -30.69 25.35 -31.86
C ALA A 2 -30.31 25.12 -30.39
N TYR A 3 -30.90 25.89 -29.48
CA TYR A 3 -30.74 25.74 -28.02
C TYR A 3 -31.23 24.34 -27.60
N VAL A 4 -30.47 23.60 -26.80
CA VAL A 4 -30.86 22.30 -26.22
C VAL A 4 -31.04 22.49 -24.71
N SER A 5 -32.10 21.93 -24.13
CA SER A 5 -32.35 22.01 -22.69
C SER A 5 -31.26 21.26 -21.92
N VAL A 6 -30.90 21.74 -20.73
CA VAL A 6 -29.89 21.10 -19.88
C VAL A 6 -30.26 19.63 -19.60
N LEU A 7 -31.53 19.35 -19.33
CA LEU A 7 -31.99 17.98 -19.07
C LEU A 7 -31.93 17.10 -20.32
N ALA A 8 -32.27 17.63 -21.50
CA ALA A 8 -32.20 16.88 -22.75
C ALA A 8 -30.76 16.56 -23.14
N ASP A 9 -29.84 17.51 -22.97
CA ASP A 9 -28.42 17.29 -23.22
C ASP A 9 -27.83 16.30 -22.21
N SER A 10 -28.24 16.41 -20.95
CA SER A 10 -27.86 15.49 -19.89
C SER A 10 -28.28 14.05 -20.21
N VAL A 11 -29.54 13.83 -20.63
CA VAL A 11 -30.01 12.50 -21.03
C VAL A 11 -29.31 12.02 -22.31
N ARG A 12 -29.09 12.89 -23.28
CA ARG A 12 -28.35 12.56 -24.51
C ARG A 12 -26.96 12.01 -24.18
N THR A 13 -26.20 12.68 -23.33
CA THR A 13 -24.85 12.26 -22.92
C THR A 13 -24.86 10.90 -22.24
N LEU A 14 -25.83 10.64 -21.34
CA LEU A 14 -25.99 9.34 -20.68
C LEU A 14 -26.25 8.20 -21.68
N LEU A 15 -27.15 8.42 -22.66
CA LEU A 15 -27.48 7.42 -23.68
C LEU A 15 -26.31 7.17 -24.62
N GLN A 16 -25.58 8.22 -25.02
CA GLN A 16 -24.38 8.09 -25.84
C GLN A 16 -23.27 7.32 -25.10
N ALA A 17 -23.12 7.53 -23.79
CA ALA A 17 -22.18 6.78 -22.97
C ALA A 17 -22.52 5.28 -22.90
N ARG A 18 -23.81 4.94 -22.97
CA ARG A 18 -24.34 3.57 -23.13
C ARG A 18 -24.19 3.01 -24.56
N GLY A 19 -23.61 3.76 -25.48
CA GLY A 19 -23.45 3.35 -26.88
C GLY A 19 -24.69 3.55 -27.77
N TRP A 20 -25.73 4.24 -27.30
CA TRP A 20 -26.91 4.55 -28.13
C TRP A 20 -26.60 5.69 -29.10
N ARG A 21 -27.15 5.62 -30.32
CA ARG A 21 -27.10 6.75 -31.25
C ARG A 21 -28.17 7.74 -30.84
N CYS A 22 -27.79 8.95 -30.44
CA CYS A 22 -28.72 9.89 -29.84
C CYS A 22 -28.41 11.34 -30.24
N ASP A 23 -29.45 12.05 -30.66
CA ASP A 23 -29.44 13.49 -30.95
C ASP A 23 -30.47 14.21 -30.10
N ALA A 24 -30.16 15.44 -29.68
CA ALA A 24 -31.09 16.29 -28.95
C ALA A 24 -31.25 17.66 -29.63
N THR A 25 -32.48 18.17 -29.65
CA THR A 25 -32.84 19.48 -30.18
C THR A 25 -33.90 20.11 -29.29
N ARG A 26 -33.62 21.28 -28.70
CA ARG A 26 -34.48 21.91 -27.70
C ARG A 26 -34.81 20.94 -26.57
N PHE A 27 -36.03 20.45 -26.48
CA PHE A 27 -36.44 19.46 -25.49
C PHE A 27 -36.50 18.03 -26.06
N THR A 28 -36.44 17.87 -27.38
CA THR A 28 -36.67 16.58 -28.04
C THR A 28 -35.37 15.79 -28.11
N ILE A 29 -35.43 14.52 -27.71
CA ILE A 29 -34.35 13.54 -27.80
C ILE A 29 -34.80 12.46 -28.79
N ARG A 30 -33.98 12.20 -29.81
CA ARG A 30 -34.16 11.09 -30.74
C ARG A 30 -33.05 10.09 -30.48
N ALA A 31 -33.40 8.91 -29.99
CA ALA A 31 -32.43 7.89 -29.63
C ALA A 31 -32.72 6.58 -30.37
N VAL A 32 -31.67 5.86 -30.75
CA VAL A 32 -31.73 4.53 -31.33
C VAL A 32 -30.98 3.59 -30.40
N GLU A 33 -31.73 2.67 -29.80
CA GLU A 33 -31.19 1.61 -28.96
C GLU A 33 -30.57 0.53 -29.87
N PRO A 34 -29.30 0.13 -29.63
CA PRO A 34 -28.60 -0.86 -30.44
C PRO A 34 -29.07 -2.28 -30.07
N THR A 35 -30.30 -2.62 -30.45
CA THR A 35 -30.85 -3.99 -30.42
C THR A 35 -30.84 -4.60 -31.82
N LEU A 36 -31.10 -5.91 -31.92
CA LEU A 36 -31.18 -6.63 -33.21
C LEU A 36 -32.11 -5.90 -34.22
N ASP A 37 -33.22 -5.33 -33.76
CA ASP A 37 -34.20 -4.63 -34.60
C ASP A 37 -34.08 -3.09 -34.59
N ASN A 38 -33.06 -2.52 -33.91
CA ASN A 38 -32.87 -1.07 -33.72
C ASN A 38 -34.17 -0.32 -33.33
N ILE A 39 -34.47 -0.29 -32.02
CA ILE A 39 -35.67 0.41 -31.52
C ILE A 39 -35.44 1.93 -31.56
N LYS A 40 -36.34 2.66 -32.23
CA LYS A 40 -36.31 4.12 -32.32
C LYS A 40 -37.19 4.76 -31.25
N HIS A 41 -36.62 5.72 -30.53
CA HIS A 41 -37.27 6.46 -29.47
C HIS A 41 -37.35 7.95 -29.81
N VAL A 42 -38.48 8.57 -29.49
CA VAL A 42 -38.67 10.02 -29.51
C VAL A 42 -39.14 10.42 -28.13
N TRP A 43 -38.26 11.07 -27.37
CA TRP A 43 -38.54 11.51 -26.00
C TRP A 43 -38.51 13.02 -25.92
N MET A 44 -39.10 13.57 -24.87
CA MET A 44 -38.89 14.97 -24.49
C MET A 44 -38.29 15.04 -23.08
N ALA A 45 -37.39 15.99 -22.84
CA ALA A 45 -36.78 16.22 -21.53
C ALA A 45 -36.57 17.72 -21.28
N GLY A 46 -37.04 18.21 -20.15
CA GLY A 46 -36.91 19.61 -19.76
C GLY A 46 -37.60 19.91 -18.43
N GLU A 47 -37.46 21.14 -17.95
CA GLU A 47 -38.30 21.63 -16.86
C GLU A 47 -39.77 21.57 -17.28
N ALA A 48 -40.63 21.06 -16.40
CA ALA A 48 -42.03 20.80 -16.77
C ALA A 48 -42.75 22.05 -17.27
N ILE A 49 -42.53 23.20 -16.63
CA ILE A 49 -43.11 24.50 -17.01
C ILE A 49 -42.68 24.92 -18.43
N ALA A 50 -41.48 24.53 -18.87
CA ALA A 50 -40.97 24.87 -20.19
C ALA A 50 -41.50 23.93 -21.29
N LEU A 51 -42.04 22.77 -20.93
CA LEU A 51 -42.64 21.80 -21.85
C LEU A 51 -44.11 22.17 -22.11
N THR A 52 -44.36 22.80 -23.26
CA THR A 52 -45.69 23.25 -23.65
C THR A 52 -46.55 22.11 -24.21
N ASP A 53 -47.86 22.15 -23.96
CA ASP A 53 -48.81 21.16 -24.48
C ASP A 53 -48.80 21.11 -26.02
N THR A 54 -48.60 22.27 -26.67
CA THR A 54 -48.45 22.39 -28.12
C THR A 54 -47.22 21.64 -28.64
N GLU A 55 -46.08 21.73 -27.96
CA GLU A 55 -44.89 20.98 -28.36
C GLU A 55 -45.05 19.48 -28.14
N ILE A 56 -45.66 19.06 -27.02
CA ILE A 56 -45.92 17.66 -26.72
C ILE A 56 -46.83 17.04 -27.80
N THR A 57 -47.89 17.75 -28.19
CA THR A 57 -48.83 17.30 -29.22
C THR A 57 -48.23 17.28 -30.63
N GLN A 58 -47.30 18.20 -30.94
CA GLN A 58 -46.58 18.21 -32.22
C GLN A 58 -45.52 17.11 -32.31
N VAL A 59 -44.69 16.94 -31.27
CA VAL A 59 -43.59 15.96 -31.24
C VAL A 59 -44.12 14.54 -31.05
N ARG A 60 -45.24 14.38 -30.32
CA ARG A 60 -45.85 13.10 -29.95
C ARG A 60 -44.85 12.12 -29.32
N PRO A 61 -44.14 12.53 -28.25
CA PRO A 61 -43.10 11.72 -27.65
C PRO A 61 -43.67 10.43 -27.07
N THR A 62 -42.86 9.37 -27.06
CA THR A 62 -43.19 8.11 -26.40
C THR A 62 -42.90 8.15 -24.89
N ARG A 63 -42.15 9.16 -24.42
CA ARG A 63 -41.85 9.40 -23.01
C ARG A 63 -41.48 10.88 -22.79
N VAL A 64 -41.86 11.42 -21.63
CA VAL A 64 -41.41 12.74 -21.18
C VAL A 64 -40.62 12.59 -19.89
N LEU A 65 -39.46 13.25 -19.80
CA LEU A 65 -38.55 13.23 -18.65
C LEU A 65 -38.55 14.61 -17.98
N VAL A 66 -38.79 14.62 -16.68
CA VAL A 66 -38.86 15.87 -15.88
C VAL A 66 -37.94 15.80 -14.66
N PRO A 67 -37.53 16.95 -14.08
CA PRO A 67 -36.77 16.98 -12.83
C PRO A 67 -37.49 16.27 -11.69
N ASP A 68 -36.74 15.71 -10.74
CA ASP A 68 -37.34 14.92 -9.66
C ASP A 68 -38.24 15.74 -8.72
N LEU A 69 -38.03 17.05 -8.60
CA LEU A 69 -38.83 17.94 -7.75
C LEU A 69 -40.01 18.58 -8.49
N THR A 70 -40.36 18.07 -9.68
CA THR A 70 -41.50 18.57 -10.45
C THR A 70 -42.81 18.39 -9.65
N PRO A 71 -43.62 19.46 -9.48
CA PRO A 71 -44.92 19.37 -8.80
C PRO A 71 -45.86 18.38 -9.47
N ALA A 72 -46.65 17.64 -8.68
CA ALA A 72 -47.59 16.63 -9.19
C ALA A 72 -48.56 17.20 -10.24
N LYS A 73 -49.08 18.42 -10.02
CA LYS A 73 -49.96 19.11 -10.96
C LYS A 73 -49.32 19.33 -12.34
N GLU A 74 -48.02 19.59 -12.41
CA GLU A 74 -47.32 19.75 -13.68
C GLU A 74 -47.10 18.40 -14.38
N VAL A 75 -46.87 17.33 -13.61
CA VAL A 75 -46.82 15.97 -14.15
C VAL A 75 -48.17 15.59 -14.75
N GLU A 76 -49.26 15.82 -14.02
CA GLU A 76 -50.64 15.57 -14.47
C GLU A 76 -50.96 16.34 -15.77
N ARG A 77 -50.60 17.63 -15.85
CA ARG A 77 -50.75 18.42 -17.08
C ARG A 77 -50.03 17.79 -18.26
N ILE A 78 -48.78 17.37 -18.09
CA ILE A 78 -47.99 16.74 -19.16
C ILE A 78 -48.61 15.40 -19.56
N GLU A 79 -49.10 14.61 -18.60
CA GLU A 79 -49.81 13.35 -18.90
C GLU A 79 -51.08 13.60 -19.72
N GLU A 80 -51.87 14.62 -19.37
CA GLU A 80 -53.05 15.04 -20.15
C GLU A 80 -52.67 15.47 -21.57
N ALA A 81 -51.61 16.25 -21.72
CA ALA A 81 -51.09 16.65 -23.04
C ALA A 81 -50.62 15.43 -23.87
N MET A 82 -49.99 14.43 -23.25
CA MET A 82 -49.61 13.18 -23.91
C MET A 82 -50.84 12.36 -24.34
N ARG A 83 -51.87 12.26 -23.49
CA ARG A 83 -53.14 11.60 -23.82
C ARG A 83 -53.82 12.30 -25.00
N ALA A 84 -53.85 13.64 -24.99
CA ALA A 84 -54.38 14.45 -26.09
C ALA A 84 -53.60 14.25 -27.40
N ALA A 85 -52.30 13.94 -27.32
CA ALA A 85 -51.45 13.58 -28.45
C ALA A 85 -51.64 12.12 -28.94
N ALA A 86 -52.66 11.39 -28.45
CA ALA A 86 -52.90 9.97 -28.69
C ALA A 86 -51.70 9.07 -28.35
N ARG A 87 -50.99 9.41 -27.27
CA ARG A 87 -49.90 8.60 -26.71
C ARG A 87 -50.27 8.09 -25.31
N GLU A 88 -49.74 6.93 -24.97
CA GLU A 88 -49.79 6.44 -23.59
C GLU A 88 -48.96 7.40 -22.71
N PRO A 89 -49.53 7.96 -21.62
CA PRO A 89 -48.82 8.90 -20.77
C PRO A 89 -47.68 8.17 -20.03
N ARG A 90 -46.44 8.51 -20.38
CA ARG A 90 -45.24 7.98 -19.75
C ARG A 90 -44.36 9.15 -19.35
N VAL A 91 -44.68 9.76 -18.21
CA VAL A 91 -43.92 10.86 -17.63
C VAL A 91 -43.06 10.32 -16.49
N ASN A 92 -41.74 10.33 -16.67
CA ASN A 92 -40.81 9.80 -15.68
C ASN A 92 -39.99 10.93 -15.07
N ARG A 93 -39.75 10.82 -13.77
CA ARG A 93 -38.72 11.61 -13.10
C ARG A 93 -37.34 11.13 -13.55
N ILE A 94 -36.38 12.05 -13.60
CA ILE A 94 -35.05 11.76 -14.17
C ILE A 94 -34.33 10.66 -13.39
N THR A 95 -34.39 10.67 -12.05
CA THR A 95 -33.75 9.64 -11.23
C THR A 95 -34.32 8.26 -11.51
N HIS A 96 -35.66 8.14 -11.57
CA HIS A 96 -36.33 6.88 -11.87
C HIS A 96 -35.99 6.36 -13.27
N PHE A 97 -35.90 7.27 -14.25
CA PHE A 97 -35.49 6.90 -15.60
C PHE A 97 -34.07 6.36 -15.65
N ILE A 98 -33.11 7.02 -14.98
CA ILE A 98 -31.72 6.58 -14.96
C ILE A 98 -31.65 5.21 -14.28
N ASP A 99 -32.27 5.05 -13.12
CA ASP A 99 -32.23 3.80 -12.35
C ASP A 99 -32.81 2.60 -13.11
N ILE A 100 -33.87 2.82 -13.89
CA ILE A 100 -34.39 1.81 -14.82
C ILE A 100 -33.37 1.52 -15.93
N LEU A 101 -32.68 2.53 -16.46
CA LEU A 101 -31.75 2.38 -17.57
C LEU A 101 -30.57 1.45 -17.23
N TRP A 102 -30.02 1.55 -16.01
CA TRP A 102 -28.87 0.73 -15.58
C TRP A 102 -29.25 -0.47 -14.69
N ASP A 103 -30.53 -0.62 -14.35
CA ASP A 103 -31.06 -1.66 -13.46
C ASP A 103 -30.52 -1.56 -12.01
N ALA A 104 -30.74 -0.39 -11.42
CA ALA A 104 -30.39 -0.11 -10.03
C ALA A 104 -31.03 -1.08 -9.02
N SER A 105 -32.21 -1.62 -9.35
CA SER A 105 -32.88 -2.65 -8.54
C SER A 105 -32.03 -3.91 -8.41
N THR A 106 -31.56 -4.45 -9.52
CA THR A 106 -30.67 -5.62 -9.51
C THR A 106 -29.35 -5.29 -8.83
N ALA A 107 -28.83 -4.07 -8.99
CA ALA A 107 -27.63 -3.62 -8.31
C ALA A 107 -27.78 -3.52 -6.78
N ALA A 108 -28.92 -3.05 -6.28
CA ALA A 108 -29.20 -3.03 -4.84
C ALA A 108 -29.31 -4.45 -4.27
N VAL A 109 -29.98 -5.37 -4.99
CA VAL A 109 -30.04 -6.79 -4.61
C VAL A 109 -28.65 -7.42 -4.61
N ARG A 110 -27.82 -7.12 -5.62
CA ARG A 110 -26.41 -7.55 -5.70
C ARG A 110 -25.63 -7.06 -4.49
N ALA A 111 -25.67 -5.75 -4.22
CA ALA A 111 -24.96 -5.10 -3.12
C ALA A 111 -25.32 -5.72 -1.76
N ARG A 112 -26.62 -5.93 -1.52
CA ARG A 112 -27.10 -6.57 -0.30
C ARG A 112 -26.60 -8.01 -0.17
N ARG A 113 -26.71 -8.80 -1.25
CA ARG A 113 -26.25 -10.19 -1.25
C ARG A 113 -24.73 -10.27 -1.06
N ASP A 114 -23.96 -9.44 -1.76
CA ASP A 114 -22.50 -9.37 -1.63
C ASP A 114 -22.11 -9.07 -0.18
N ALA A 115 -22.70 -8.05 0.44
CA ALA A 115 -22.42 -7.73 1.84
C ALA A 115 -22.83 -8.85 2.82
N GLU A 116 -23.85 -9.64 2.50
CA GLU A 116 -24.33 -10.77 3.32
C GLU A 116 -23.49 -12.06 3.11
N THR A 117 -22.92 -12.27 1.92
CA THR A 117 -22.30 -13.54 1.51
C THR A 117 -20.77 -13.48 1.35
N ALA A 118 -20.19 -12.32 1.02
CA ALA A 118 -18.77 -12.19 0.75
C ALA A 118 -17.91 -12.65 1.93
N ASP A 119 -16.94 -13.53 1.64
CA ASP A 119 -15.93 -14.12 2.53
C ASP A 119 -16.00 -13.54 3.94
N ASN A 120 -16.88 -14.14 4.73
CA ASN A 120 -16.74 -14.03 6.17
C ASN A 120 -15.48 -14.77 6.52
N PHE A 121 -14.77 -14.34 7.56
CA PHE A 121 -13.71 -15.18 8.09
C PHE A 121 -14.38 -16.46 8.63
N GLU A 122 -14.58 -17.48 7.77
CA GLU A 122 -15.53 -18.60 7.96
C GLU A 122 -15.20 -19.48 9.17
N GLY A 123 -14.10 -19.19 9.88
CA GLY A 123 -13.75 -19.82 11.16
C GLY A 123 -14.16 -19.04 12.41
N PHE A 124 -14.42 -17.72 12.34
CA PHE A 124 -14.49 -16.86 13.54
C PHE A 124 -15.81 -16.10 13.75
N VAL A 125 -16.71 -16.11 12.76
CA VAL A 125 -18.00 -15.41 12.83
C VAL A 125 -19.11 -16.42 13.07
N ALA A 126 -20.04 -16.10 13.98
CA ALA A 126 -21.21 -16.95 14.19
C ALA A 126 -22.03 -17.02 12.88
N PRO A 127 -22.34 -18.24 12.37
CA PRO A 127 -22.85 -18.43 11.01
C PRO A 127 -24.20 -17.75 10.72
N ASP A 128 -24.96 -17.34 11.75
CA ASP A 128 -26.34 -16.87 11.61
C ASP A 128 -26.55 -15.35 11.80
N LEU A 129 -25.50 -14.56 12.05
CA LEU A 129 -25.68 -13.12 12.31
C LEU A 129 -25.99 -12.35 11.01
N THR A 130 -26.91 -11.39 11.05
CA THR A 130 -27.11 -10.46 9.93
C THR A 130 -26.01 -9.39 9.88
N VAL A 131 -25.80 -8.72 8.74
CA VAL A 131 -24.77 -7.67 8.61
C VAL A 131 -24.88 -6.57 9.69
N PRO A 132 -26.07 -6.04 10.03
CA PRO A 132 -26.23 -5.11 11.17
C PRO A 132 -25.81 -5.68 12.52
N ASP A 133 -26.07 -6.97 12.74
CA ASP A 133 -25.79 -7.64 14.01
C ASP A 133 -24.30 -7.94 14.17
N ARG A 134 -23.57 -8.13 13.06
CA ARG A 134 -22.10 -8.28 13.03
C ARG A 134 -21.37 -6.96 13.20
N HIS A 135 -21.92 -5.88 12.65
CA HIS A 135 -21.25 -4.59 12.62
C HIS A 135 -21.21 -3.95 14.02
N VAL A 136 -20.02 -3.50 14.42
CA VAL A 136 -19.80 -2.73 15.64
C VAL A 136 -19.20 -1.39 15.26
N LYS A 137 -19.73 -0.33 15.90
CA LYS A 137 -19.33 1.02 15.57
C LYS A 137 -17.85 1.25 15.85
N GLN A 138 -17.14 1.70 14.82
CA GLN A 138 -15.77 2.12 14.89
C GLN A 138 -15.64 3.63 14.81
N HIS A 139 -14.56 4.13 15.42
CA HIS A 139 -14.15 5.51 15.27
C HIS A 139 -13.04 5.60 14.23
N LEU A 140 -13.19 6.58 13.35
CA LEU A 140 -12.19 6.93 12.35
C LEU A 140 -11.68 8.34 12.60
N LYS A 141 -10.44 8.60 12.22
CA LYS A 141 -9.88 9.95 12.11
C LYS A 141 -9.91 10.38 10.66
N LEU A 142 -10.78 11.33 10.31
CA LEU A 142 -10.86 11.95 8.98
C LEU A 142 -10.27 13.34 9.05
N GLY A 143 -9.14 13.59 8.38
CA GLY A 143 -8.45 14.88 8.46
C GLY A 143 -8.06 15.30 9.90
N GLY A 144 -7.88 14.34 10.80
CA GLY A 144 -7.61 14.56 12.22
C GLY A 144 -8.85 14.68 13.11
N GLU A 145 -10.05 14.80 12.55
CA GLU A 145 -11.31 14.81 13.33
C GLU A 145 -11.84 13.40 13.55
N ARG A 146 -12.33 13.13 14.77
CA ARG A 146 -12.94 11.85 15.12
C ARG A 146 -14.36 11.79 14.54
N VAL A 147 -14.62 10.81 13.69
CA VAL A 147 -15.92 10.56 13.02
C VAL A 147 -16.35 9.12 13.30
N SER A 148 -17.66 8.91 13.55
CA SER A 148 -18.22 7.55 13.59
C SER A 148 -18.39 7.02 12.18
N ASP A 149 -18.06 5.76 11.97
CA ASP A 149 -18.33 4.99 10.75
C ASP A 149 -19.71 5.24 10.12
N ASN A 150 -20.79 5.27 10.90
CA ASN A 150 -22.13 5.55 10.40
C ASN A 150 -22.25 6.88 9.67
N ARG A 151 -21.37 7.84 9.96
CA ARG A 151 -21.33 9.15 9.28
C ARG A 151 -20.13 9.29 8.36
N LEU A 152 -19.33 8.23 8.17
CA LEU A 152 -18.09 8.32 7.40
C LEU A 152 -18.36 8.69 5.95
N LEU A 153 -19.18 7.94 5.23
CA LEU A 153 -19.52 8.30 3.84
C LEU A 153 -20.29 9.61 3.76
N GLU A 154 -21.16 9.91 4.72
CA GLU A 154 -21.90 11.19 4.74
C GLU A 154 -20.98 12.40 4.91
N ARG A 155 -19.90 12.28 5.69
CA ARG A 155 -18.92 13.36 5.91
C ARG A 155 -17.82 13.36 4.85
N GLY A 156 -17.22 12.20 4.61
CA GLY A 156 -16.12 11.99 3.66
C GLY A 156 -16.54 12.10 2.20
N LEU A 157 -17.81 11.82 1.88
CA LEU A 157 -18.39 12.01 0.53
C LEU A 157 -19.54 13.04 0.51
N SER A 158 -19.46 14.05 1.39
CA SER A 158 -20.52 15.05 1.62
C SER A 158 -20.85 15.91 0.40
N ALA A 159 -19.92 16.08 -0.53
CA ALA A 159 -20.08 16.92 -1.72
C ALA A 159 -20.28 16.10 -3.01
N SER A 160 -20.85 16.75 -4.03
CA SER A 160 -20.69 16.28 -5.42
C SER A 160 -19.21 16.32 -5.78
N GLY A 161 -18.66 15.24 -6.32
CA GLY A 161 -17.24 15.22 -6.66
C GLY A 161 -16.33 15.09 -5.45
N SER A 162 -16.57 14.06 -4.63
CA SER A 162 -15.76 13.77 -3.44
C SER A 162 -15.13 12.38 -3.52
N ALA A 163 -13.93 12.25 -2.95
CA ALA A 163 -13.29 10.96 -2.78
C ALA A 163 -12.89 10.76 -1.32
N LEU A 164 -12.86 9.50 -0.90
CA LEU A 164 -12.44 9.09 0.43
C LEU A 164 -11.41 7.98 0.31
N ALA A 165 -10.28 8.08 1.02
CA ALA A 165 -9.34 7.00 1.18
C ALA A 165 -9.38 6.50 2.63
N ILE A 166 -9.60 5.20 2.83
CA ILE A 166 -9.65 4.56 4.13
C ILE A 166 -8.38 3.74 4.31
N LEU A 167 -7.49 4.23 5.17
CA LEU A 167 -6.22 3.59 5.49
C LEU A 167 -6.30 2.93 6.87
N ALA A 168 -6.00 1.64 6.94
CA ALA A 168 -5.93 0.96 8.23
C ALA A 168 -5.01 -0.25 8.17
N ASP A 169 -4.43 -0.62 9.30
CA ASP A 169 -3.71 -1.87 9.44
C ASP A 169 -4.59 -3.09 9.09
N ALA A 170 -3.93 -4.21 8.80
CA ALA A 170 -4.62 -5.48 8.58
C ALA A 170 -5.44 -5.88 9.82
N GLY A 171 -6.64 -6.44 9.60
CA GLY A 171 -7.53 -6.89 10.67
C GLY A 171 -8.33 -5.80 11.38
N LEU A 172 -8.16 -4.51 11.05
CA LEU A 172 -8.96 -3.42 11.62
C LEU A 172 -10.40 -3.32 11.08
N GLY A 173 -10.77 -4.13 10.08
CA GLY A 173 -12.15 -4.18 9.59
C GLY A 173 -12.47 -3.22 8.43
N LYS A 174 -11.49 -2.87 7.58
CA LYS A 174 -11.73 -2.04 6.37
C LYS A 174 -12.82 -2.62 5.47
N SER A 175 -12.70 -3.91 5.13
CA SER A 175 -13.65 -4.60 4.28
C SER A 175 -15.02 -4.71 4.95
N GLU A 176 -15.07 -5.02 6.25
CA GLU A 176 -16.33 -5.05 7.02
C GLU A 176 -17.03 -3.69 7.08
N LEU A 177 -16.27 -2.60 7.21
CA LEU A 177 -16.79 -1.25 7.13
C LEU A 177 -17.40 -0.94 5.74
N LEU A 178 -16.71 -1.33 4.66
CA LEU A 178 -17.21 -1.15 3.30
C LEU A 178 -18.45 -2.01 3.02
N LYS A 179 -18.46 -3.29 3.45
CA LYS A 179 -19.61 -4.20 3.37
C LYS A 179 -20.82 -3.61 4.10
N TRP A 180 -20.63 -3.07 5.30
CA TRP A 180 -21.72 -2.45 6.05
C TRP A 180 -22.32 -1.24 5.31
N HIS A 181 -21.47 -0.39 4.71
CA HIS A 181 -21.94 0.74 3.91
C HIS A 181 -22.67 0.29 2.64
N GLU A 182 -22.15 -0.70 1.94
CA GLU A 182 -22.80 -1.32 0.78
C GLU A 182 -24.21 -1.82 1.14
N TRP A 183 -24.32 -2.63 2.19
CA TRP A 183 -25.60 -3.14 2.70
C TRP A 183 -26.56 -2.00 3.06
N ARG A 184 -26.08 -1.00 3.82
CA ARG A 184 -26.91 0.13 4.27
C ARG A 184 -27.49 0.93 3.09
N HIS A 185 -26.67 1.22 2.09
CA HIS A 185 -27.12 1.95 0.90
C HIS A 185 -28.13 1.14 0.08
N ALA A 186 -27.94 -0.18 -0.04
CA ALA A 186 -28.91 -1.07 -0.68
C ALA A 186 -30.27 -1.04 0.03
N VAL A 187 -30.29 -1.19 1.36
CA VAL A 187 -31.54 -1.16 2.15
C VAL A 187 -32.24 0.20 2.06
N GLN A 188 -31.48 1.30 2.10
CA GLN A 188 -32.04 2.64 1.92
C GLN A 188 -32.69 2.81 0.54
N TYR A 189 -32.04 2.29 -0.50
CA TYR A 189 -32.59 2.30 -1.87
C TYR A 189 -33.87 1.47 -1.97
N GLU A 190 -33.85 0.22 -1.50
CA GLU A 190 -35.03 -0.66 -1.49
C GLU A 190 -36.21 -0.06 -0.74
N SER A 191 -35.94 0.56 0.42
CA SER A 191 -36.96 1.26 1.21
C SER A 191 -37.57 2.44 0.44
N ALA A 192 -36.73 3.25 -0.22
CA ALA A 192 -37.19 4.38 -1.03
C ALA A 192 -38.04 3.93 -2.23
N VAL A 193 -37.68 2.81 -2.88
CA VAL A 193 -38.46 2.20 -3.96
C VAL A 193 -39.82 1.73 -3.44
N ALA A 194 -39.85 1.00 -2.32
CA ALA A 194 -41.08 0.51 -1.71
C ALA A 194 -42.04 1.66 -1.32
N GLN A 195 -41.49 2.76 -0.82
CA GLN A 195 -42.24 3.97 -0.47
C GLN A 195 -42.61 4.85 -1.67
N ARG A 196 -42.19 4.48 -2.89
CA ARG A 196 -42.36 5.29 -4.12
C ARG A 196 -41.86 6.72 -3.95
N ALA A 197 -40.70 6.86 -3.29
CA ALA A 197 -40.10 8.15 -3.03
C ALA A 197 -39.86 8.95 -4.32
N HIS A 198 -39.97 10.27 -4.19
CA HIS A 198 -39.76 11.23 -5.26
C HIS A 198 -38.34 11.22 -5.84
N THR A 199 -37.36 10.92 -5.00
CA THR A 199 -35.95 10.71 -5.34
C THR A 199 -35.48 9.44 -4.68
N TYR A 200 -34.67 8.65 -5.38
CA TYR A 200 -34.03 7.47 -4.82
C TYR A 200 -32.59 7.80 -4.41
N PRO A 201 -32.10 7.27 -3.27
CA PRO A 201 -30.70 7.43 -2.89
C PRO A 201 -29.79 6.73 -3.91
N SER A 202 -28.49 7.02 -3.85
CA SER A 202 -27.48 6.31 -4.64
C SER A 202 -27.32 4.88 -4.15
N VAL A 203 -27.11 3.93 -5.07
CA VAL A 203 -26.65 2.59 -4.74
C VAL A 203 -25.14 2.64 -4.52
N ALA A 204 -24.62 1.96 -3.50
CA ALA A 204 -23.18 1.77 -3.33
C ALA A 204 -22.83 0.34 -3.79
N LEU A 205 -21.76 0.19 -4.57
CA LEU A 205 -21.25 -1.11 -5.01
C LEU A 205 -19.81 -1.26 -4.56
N ARG A 206 -19.54 -2.33 -3.83
CA ARG A 206 -18.19 -2.74 -3.48
C ARG A 206 -17.56 -3.51 -4.61
N VAL A 207 -16.27 -3.25 -4.83
CA VAL A 207 -15.46 -3.95 -5.82
C VAL A 207 -14.19 -4.40 -5.12
N PRO A 208 -14.06 -5.69 -4.77
CA PRO A 208 -12.79 -6.22 -4.32
C PRO A 208 -11.79 -6.08 -5.46
N LEU A 209 -10.68 -5.40 -5.18
CA LEU A 209 -9.64 -5.16 -6.16
C LEU A 209 -8.71 -6.37 -6.33
N ARG A 210 -8.77 -7.32 -5.40
CA ARG A 210 -8.15 -8.65 -5.50
C ARG A 210 -8.55 -9.30 -6.83
N GLY A 211 -7.56 -9.70 -7.62
CA GLY A 211 -7.78 -10.35 -8.93
C GLY A 211 -7.99 -9.40 -10.11
N LEU A 212 -8.12 -8.08 -9.90
CA LEU A 212 -8.08 -7.12 -11.00
C LEU A 212 -6.65 -6.89 -11.48
N ARG A 213 -6.44 -6.95 -12.80
CA ARG A 213 -5.12 -6.72 -13.42
C ARG A 213 -4.79 -5.25 -13.64
N THR A 214 -5.79 -4.38 -13.57
CA THR A 214 -5.67 -2.93 -13.82
C THR A 214 -6.74 -2.19 -13.02
N LEU A 215 -6.40 -0.98 -12.55
CA LEU A 215 -7.36 -0.08 -11.93
C LEU A 215 -7.88 0.93 -12.98
N SER A 216 -9.01 0.63 -13.61
CA SER A 216 -9.68 1.51 -14.58
C SER A 216 -11.20 1.33 -14.53
N LEU A 217 -11.96 2.32 -15.00
CA LEU A 217 -13.42 2.21 -15.03
C LEU A 217 -13.92 1.08 -15.94
N ASP A 218 -13.21 0.78 -17.03
CA ASP A 218 -13.55 -0.35 -17.91
C ASP A 218 -13.33 -1.70 -17.21
N ALA A 219 -12.23 -1.88 -16.47
CA ALA A 219 -11.99 -3.10 -15.71
C ALA A 219 -13.03 -3.30 -14.60
N ILE A 220 -13.40 -2.23 -13.91
CA ILE A 220 -14.45 -2.23 -12.88
C ILE A 220 -15.82 -2.56 -13.50
N SER A 221 -16.17 -1.92 -14.61
CA SER A 221 -17.43 -2.19 -15.31
C SER A 221 -17.52 -3.65 -15.76
N HIS A 222 -16.43 -4.17 -16.31
CA HIS A 222 -16.34 -5.55 -16.74
C HIS A 222 -16.52 -6.55 -15.59
N TYR A 223 -15.91 -6.28 -14.43
CA TYR A 223 -16.10 -7.08 -13.22
C TYR A 223 -17.57 -7.10 -12.77
N LEU A 224 -18.22 -5.93 -12.70
CA LEU A 224 -19.61 -5.81 -12.28
C LEU A 224 -20.61 -6.42 -13.28
N SER A 225 -20.27 -6.43 -14.56
CA SER A 225 -21.10 -6.99 -15.64
C SER A 225 -21.12 -8.52 -15.67
N ARG A 226 -20.22 -9.18 -14.91
CA ARG A 226 -20.14 -10.65 -14.86
C ARG A 226 -20.86 -11.21 -13.63
N PRO A 227 -21.45 -12.42 -13.76
CA PRO A 227 -21.87 -13.16 -12.58
C PRO A 227 -20.64 -13.59 -11.78
N SER A 228 -20.75 -13.59 -10.44
CA SER A 228 -19.81 -14.31 -9.58
C SER A 228 -20.39 -15.70 -9.37
N ASP A 229 -19.69 -16.73 -9.85
CA ASP A 229 -20.11 -18.12 -9.68
C ASP A 229 -19.96 -18.58 -8.22
N GLU A 230 -18.97 -18.06 -7.50
CA GLU A 230 -18.67 -18.37 -6.09
C GLU A 230 -19.74 -17.79 -5.14
N ASP A 231 -20.14 -16.53 -5.35
CA ASP A 231 -21.08 -15.82 -4.46
C ASP A 231 -22.53 -15.79 -4.99
N HIS A 232 -22.76 -16.40 -6.16
CA HIS A 232 -24.02 -16.37 -6.90
C HIS A 232 -24.57 -14.93 -7.11
N LEU A 233 -23.69 -13.96 -7.33
CA LEU A 233 -24.07 -12.55 -7.48
C LEU A 233 -24.69 -12.29 -8.85
N PRO A 234 -25.84 -11.60 -8.94
CA PRO A 234 -26.46 -11.29 -10.22
C PRO A 234 -25.57 -10.34 -11.03
N ALA A 235 -25.44 -10.63 -12.33
CA ALA A 235 -24.67 -9.82 -13.26
C ALA A 235 -25.35 -8.49 -13.56
N LEU A 236 -24.59 -7.39 -13.56
CA LEU A 236 -25.09 -6.08 -13.99
C LEU A 236 -24.90 -5.90 -15.49
N ASN A 237 -25.62 -6.68 -16.29
CA ASN A 237 -25.49 -6.74 -17.75
C ASN A 237 -25.69 -5.37 -18.45
N ARG A 238 -26.35 -4.43 -17.78
CA ARG A 238 -26.59 -3.08 -18.28
C ARG A 238 -25.43 -2.12 -17.98
N LEU A 239 -24.43 -2.54 -17.23
CA LEU A 239 -23.23 -1.78 -16.90
C LEU A 239 -22.07 -2.31 -17.74
N ASP A 240 -22.12 -2.00 -19.03
CA ASP A 240 -21.35 -2.65 -20.11
C ASP A 240 -20.08 -1.90 -20.54
N SER A 241 -19.84 -0.71 -19.98
CA SER A 241 -18.67 0.11 -20.30
C SER A 241 -18.28 1.05 -19.17
N GLY A 242 -16.99 1.35 -19.06
CA GLY A 242 -16.46 2.34 -18.12
C GLY A 242 -17.01 3.74 -18.38
N ARG A 243 -17.37 4.07 -19.64
CA ARG A 243 -18.03 5.35 -19.99
C ARG A 243 -19.42 5.46 -19.38
N PHE A 244 -20.23 4.41 -19.46
CA PHE A 244 -21.55 4.43 -18.84
C PHE A 244 -21.45 4.45 -17.32
N LEU A 245 -20.53 3.68 -16.74
CA LEU A 245 -20.19 3.71 -15.32
C LEU A 245 -19.81 5.14 -14.86
N LEU A 246 -18.97 5.84 -15.61
CA LEU A 246 -18.58 7.23 -15.33
C LEU A 246 -19.79 8.17 -15.28
N GLU A 247 -20.71 8.05 -16.23
CA GLU A 247 -21.93 8.88 -16.23
C GLU A 247 -22.84 8.59 -15.02
N LEU A 248 -22.95 7.34 -14.57
CA LEU A 248 -23.70 7.00 -13.36
C LEU A 248 -23.06 7.62 -12.11
N LEU A 249 -21.72 7.63 -12.04
CA LEU A 249 -20.97 8.23 -10.94
C LEU A 249 -21.14 9.76 -10.92
N ARG A 250 -20.94 10.44 -12.06
CA ARG A 250 -21.11 11.90 -12.20
C ARG A 250 -22.53 12.37 -11.83
N ARG A 251 -23.52 11.52 -12.10
CA ARG A 251 -24.94 11.77 -11.76
C ARG A 251 -25.30 11.37 -10.34
N GLN A 252 -24.33 10.91 -9.55
CA GLN A 252 -24.52 10.44 -8.18
C GLN A 252 -25.59 9.35 -8.06
N ARG A 253 -25.74 8.52 -9.09
CA ARG A 253 -26.64 7.35 -9.02
C ARG A 253 -25.94 6.13 -8.43
N LEU A 254 -24.61 6.14 -8.50
CA LEU A 254 -23.74 5.09 -8.00
C LEU A 254 -22.63 5.69 -7.12
N ILE A 255 -22.25 4.97 -6.06
CA ILE A 255 -21.02 5.17 -5.29
C ILE A 255 -20.16 3.92 -5.46
N LEU A 256 -18.89 4.07 -5.82
CA LEU A 256 -17.95 2.95 -5.87
C LEU A 256 -17.17 2.83 -4.56
N LEU A 257 -17.14 1.63 -3.99
CA LEU A 257 -16.34 1.28 -2.81
C LEU A 257 -15.25 0.29 -3.25
N LEU A 258 -14.06 0.78 -3.53
CA LEU A 258 -12.95 -0.01 -4.04
C LEU A 258 -12.14 -0.59 -2.87
N ASP A 259 -12.20 -1.91 -2.70
CA ASP A 259 -11.66 -2.58 -1.52
C ASP A 259 -10.31 -3.24 -1.80
N GLY A 260 -9.26 -2.84 -1.06
CA GLY A 260 -7.94 -3.47 -1.08
C GLY A 260 -7.04 -3.00 -2.22
N THR A 261 -6.74 -1.70 -2.31
CA THR A 261 -5.78 -1.20 -3.32
C THR A 261 -4.37 -1.76 -3.14
N ASP A 262 -4.01 -2.21 -1.94
CA ASP A 262 -2.79 -2.96 -1.64
C ASP A 262 -2.80 -4.41 -2.14
N GLU A 263 -3.96 -4.93 -2.54
CA GLU A 263 -4.11 -6.29 -3.08
C GLU A 263 -4.05 -6.33 -4.61
N LEU A 264 -3.89 -5.17 -5.26
CA LEU A 264 -3.67 -5.08 -6.70
C LEU A 264 -2.24 -5.49 -7.04
N MET A 265 -2.11 -6.55 -7.84
CA MET A 265 -0.82 -7.02 -8.36
C MET A 265 -0.34 -6.17 -9.55
N ILE A 266 -0.19 -4.86 -9.34
CA ILE A 266 0.23 -3.88 -10.35
C ILE A 266 1.39 -3.00 -9.85
N SER A 267 2.22 -2.53 -10.78
CA SER A 267 3.28 -1.56 -10.47
C SER A 267 2.70 -0.25 -9.93
N ARG A 268 3.44 0.44 -9.06
CA ARG A 268 3.07 1.77 -8.53
C ARG A 268 2.66 2.78 -9.61
N ALA A 269 3.37 2.84 -10.73
CA ALA A 269 3.04 3.77 -11.82
C ALA A 269 1.63 3.54 -12.39
N LYS A 270 1.23 2.27 -12.55
CA LYS A 270 -0.12 1.88 -13.00
C LYS A 270 -1.19 2.17 -11.95
N LEU A 271 -0.87 1.97 -10.67
CA LEU A 271 -1.76 2.36 -9.56
C LEU A 271 -1.99 3.87 -9.55
N GLU A 272 -0.91 4.65 -9.72
CA GLU A 272 -0.94 6.11 -9.79
C GLU A 272 -1.77 6.62 -10.98
N GLU A 273 -1.59 6.01 -12.15
CA GLU A 273 -2.40 6.28 -13.35
C GLU A 273 -3.88 6.00 -13.11
N GLY A 274 -4.22 4.83 -12.57
CA GLY A 274 -5.60 4.45 -12.28
C GLY A 274 -6.26 5.35 -11.24
N LEU A 275 -5.56 5.67 -10.14
CA LEU A 275 -6.08 6.61 -9.14
C LEU A 275 -6.26 8.01 -9.72
N ARG A 276 -5.39 8.48 -10.63
CA ARG A 276 -5.59 9.76 -11.32
C ARG A 276 -6.79 9.75 -12.26
N GLU A 277 -7.03 8.65 -12.98
CA GLU A 277 -8.25 8.47 -13.78
C GLU A 277 -9.50 8.63 -12.91
N LEU A 278 -9.52 7.94 -11.77
CA LEU A 278 -10.60 8.03 -10.80
C LEU A 278 -10.75 9.44 -10.21
N ARG A 279 -9.65 10.16 -9.93
CA ARG A 279 -9.72 11.56 -9.48
C ARG A 279 -10.27 12.51 -10.54
N ARG A 280 -10.01 12.29 -11.83
CA ARG A 280 -10.67 13.09 -12.89
C ARG A 280 -12.17 12.89 -12.85
N ALA A 281 -12.63 11.64 -12.68
CA ALA A 281 -14.06 11.37 -12.52
C ALA A 281 -14.66 12.10 -11.29
N VAL A 282 -13.92 12.17 -10.18
CA VAL A 282 -14.30 12.92 -8.98
C VAL A 282 -14.41 14.42 -9.29
N GLY A 283 -13.45 15.01 -10.00
CA GLY A 283 -13.54 16.40 -10.46
C GLY A 283 -14.79 16.70 -11.29
N ASP A 284 -15.34 15.69 -11.96
CA ASP A 284 -16.58 15.78 -12.75
C ASP A 284 -17.86 15.46 -11.96
N GLY A 285 -17.77 15.22 -10.64
CA GLY A 285 -18.92 15.00 -9.76
C GLY A 285 -19.07 13.58 -9.19
N ALA A 286 -18.17 12.64 -9.52
CA ALA A 286 -18.22 11.28 -9.01
C ALA A 286 -18.01 11.19 -7.48
N ARG A 287 -18.53 10.12 -6.89
CA ARG A 287 -18.27 9.73 -5.50
C ARG A 287 -17.63 8.36 -5.43
N LEU A 288 -16.46 8.28 -4.81
CA LEU A 288 -15.74 7.01 -4.67
C LEU A 288 -15.02 6.92 -3.32
N ALA A 289 -14.97 5.72 -2.77
CA ALA A 289 -14.12 5.38 -1.64
C ALA A 289 -13.09 4.34 -2.08
N VAL A 290 -11.85 4.45 -1.61
CA VAL A 290 -10.81 3.44 -1.76
C VAL A 290 -10.37 2.97 -0.38
N SER A 291 -10.09 1.68 -0.20
CA SER A 291 -9.42 1.17 0.99
C SER A 291 -7.99 0.72 0.69
N SER A 292 -7.11 0.88 1.67
CA SER A 292 -5.74 0.37 1.60
C SER A 292 -5.23 0.02 2.98
N ARG A 293 -4.26 -0.89 3.05
CA ARG A 293 -3.42 -1.05 4.23
C ARG A 293 -2.58 0.21 4.47
N LEU A 294 -2.51 0.68 5.72
CA LEU A 294 -1.74 1.86 6.12
C LEU A 294 -0.22 1.65 5.98
N GLY A 295 0.27 0.42 6.19
CA GLY A 295 1.68 0.04 6.04
C GLY A 295 2.16 -0.28 4.62
N HIS A 296 1.24 -0.46 3.65
CA HIS A 296 1.63 -0.81 2.28
C HIS A 296 2.20 0.40 1.55
N LEU A 297 3.53 0.51 1.52
CA LEU A 297 4.25 1.70 1.04
C LEU A 297 3.79 2.18 -0.34
N ASN A 298 3.56 1.26 -1.27
CA ASN A 298 3.12 1.59 -2.62
C ASN A 298 1.74 2.27 -2.62
N SER A 299 0.76 1.68 -1.93
CA SER A 299 -0.62 2.21 -1.93
C SER A 299 -0.78 3.42 -1.03
N THR A 300 -0.27 3.38 0.21
CA THR A 300 -0.33 4.49 1.16
C THR A 300 0.30 5.75 0.59
N ARG A 301 1.47 5.65 -0.05
CA ARG A 301 2.12 6.82 -0.64
C ARG A 301 1.36 7.34 -1.85
N THR A 302 0.96 6.46 -2.76
CA THR A 302 0.22 6.87 -3.96
C THR A 302 -1.08 7.57 -3.57
N ILE A 303 -1.79 7.04 -2.56
CA ILE A 303 -2.95 7.69 -1.94
C ILE A 303 -2.56 9.06 -1.35
N GLY A 304 -1.54 9.12 -0.49
CA GLY A 304 -1.09 10.37 0.13
C GLY A 304 -0.61 11.46 -0.86
N THR A 305 -0.22 11.08 -2.09
CA THR A 305 0.12 12.04 -3.16
C THR A 305 -1.07 12.51 -3.99
N ILE A 306 -2.16 11.72 -4.03
CA ILE A 306 -3.31 11.94 -4.93
C ILE A 306 -4.53 12.47 -4.19
N PHE A 307 -4.68 12.12 -2.91
CA PHE A 307 -5.77 12.49 -2.04
C PHE A 307 -5.33 13.61 -1.10
N ASP A 308 -6.24 14.54 -0.85
CA ASP A 308 -6.02 15.59 0.15
C ASP A 308 -6.08 14.99 1.56
N SER A 309 -5.39 15.59 2.53
CA SER A 309 -5.37 15.06 3.92
C SER A 309 -6.76 15.00 4.55
N GLY A 310 -7.69 15.87 4.13
CA GLY A 310 -9.09 15.87 4.56
C GLY A 310 -9.95 14.76 3.92
N GLU A 311 -9.44 14.11 2.87
CA GLU A 311 -10.07 12.97 2.20
C GLU A 311 -9.54 11.62 2.72
N ILE A 312 -8.54 11.63 3.61
CA ILE A 312 -7.93 10.42 4.16
C ILE A 312 -8.50 10.16 5.56
N ALA A 313 -9.16 9.02 5.70
CA ALA A 313 -9.63 8.47 6.96
C ALA A 313 -8.71 7.35 7.44
N THR A 314 -8.37 7.33 8.72
CA THR A 314 -7.69 6.19 9.36
C THR A 314 -8.59 5.52 10.38
N ILE A 315 -8.69 4.19 10.35
CA ILE A 315 -9.44 3.42 11.37
C ILE A 315 -8.58 3.28 12.63
N GLU A 316 -9.17 3.58 13.79
CA GLU A 316 -8.50 3.36 15.08
C GLU A 316 -8.85 1.99 15.66
N PRO A 317 -7.98 1.39 16.48
CA PRO A 317 -8.36 0.23 17.29
C PRO A 317 -9.61 0.53 18.13
N MET A 318 -10.47 -0.47 18.30
CA MET A 318 -11.69 -0.36 19.08
C MET A 318 -11.38 -0.04 20.55
N GLU A 319 -12.15 0.88 21.12
CA GLU A 319 -12.17 1.07 22.58
C GLU A 319 -12.69 -0.21 23.28
N PRO A 320 -12.34 -0.45 24.55
CA PRO A 320 -12.75 -1.66 25.28
C PRO A 320 -14.25 -1.94 25.22
N ALA A 321 -15.09 -0.91 25.28
CA ALA A 321 -16.54 -1.05 25.17
C ALA A 321 -16.99 -1.59 23.80
N GLY A 322 -16.39 -1.09 22.71
CA GLY A 322 -16.66 -1.58 21.35
C GLY A 322 -16.11 -2.99 21.13
N GLY A 323 -14.90 -3.28 21.63
CA GLY A 323 -14.34 -4.63 21.60
C GLY A 323 -15.23 -5.63 22.36
N ARG A 324 -15.77 -5.23 23.51
CA ARG A 324 -16.73 -6.03 24.28
C ARG A 324 -18.01 -6.28 23.50
N GLU A 325 -18.58 -5.24 22.90
CA GLU A 325 -19.77 -5.36 22.05
C GLU A 325 -19.55 -6.36 20.89
N LEU A 326 -18.39 -6.29 20.24
CA LEU A 326 -18.01 -7.21 19.16
C LEU A 326 -18.00 -8.66 19.61
N LEU A 327 -17.40 -8.93 20.77
CA LEU A 327 -17.32 -10.28 21.33
C LEU A 327 -18.71 -10.82 21.71
N LEU A 328 -19.53 -9.99 22.37
CA LEU A 328 -20.90 -10.38 22.75
C LEU A 328 -21.77 -10.69 21.53
N LYS A 329 -21.69 -9.85 20.49
CA LYS A 329 -22.40 -10.09 19.22
C LYS A 329 -21.98 -11.40 18.56
N ASN A 330 -20.72 -11.81 18.73
CA ASN A 330 -20.19 -13.07 18.21
C ASN A 330 -20.33 -14.25 19.19
N GLY A 331 -21.20 -14.14 20.21
CA GLY A 331 -21.60 -15.25 21.06
C GLY A 331 -20.78 -15.41 22.36
N ALA A 332 -19.86 -14.49 22.66
CA ALA A 332 -19.21 -14.50 23.96
C ALA A 332 -20.22 -14.13 25.06
N ASP A 333 -20.19 -14.81 26.20
CA ASP A 333 -20.86 -14.31 27.39
C ASP A 333 -20.09 -13.10 27.98
N PRO A 334 -20.73 -12.30 28.87
CA PRO A 334 -20.10 -11.15 29.52
C PRO A 334 -18.74 -11.43 30.17
N ALA A 335 -18.60 -12.53 30.91
CA ALA A 335 -17.37 -12.84 31.62
C ALA A 335 -16.26 -13.21 30.63
N ARG A 336 -16.60 -14.01 29.62
CA ARG A 336 -15.68 -14.43 28.57
C ARG A 336 -15.19 -13.26 27.73
N ALA A 337 -16.06 -12.30 27.41
CA ALA A 337 -15.66 -11.09 26.69
C ALA A 337 -14.65 -10.26 27.51
N ASP A 338 -14.89 -10.11 28.81
CA ASP A 338 -14.01 -9.38 29.71
C ASP A 338 -12.65 -10.09 29.91
N GLU A 339 -12.63 -11.42 29.94
CA GLU A 339 -11.40 -12.24 29.97
C GLU A 339 -10.52 -12.00 28.73
N VAL A 340 -11.10 -12.07 27.52
CA VAL A 340 -10.36 -11.88 26.27
C VAL A 340 -9.79 -10.46 26.18
N LEU A 341 -10.59 -9.45 26.56
CA LEU A 341 -10.13 -8.07 26.58
C LEU A 341 -8.97 -7.86 27.55
N LYS A 342 -9.04 -8.49 28.73
CA LYS A 342 -7.97 -8.45 29.72
C LYS A 342 -6.70 -9.13 29.20
N ALA A 343 -6.82 -10.31 28.61
CA ALA A 343 -5.69 -11.07 28.07
C ALA A 343 -4.90 -10.30 26.99
N LEU A 344 -5.59 -9.46 26.20
CA LEU A 344 -4.98 -8.63 25.15
C LEU A 344 -4.65 -7.20 25.60
N GLN A 345 -4.97 -6.79 26.83
CA GLN A 345 -4.93 -5.39 27.27
C GLN A 345 -3.54 -4.75 27.18
N SER A 346 -2.48 -5.53 27.40
CA SER A 346 -1.09 -5.07 27.35
C SER A 346 -0.43 -5.26 25.96
N SER A 347 -1.18 -5.74 24.96
CA SER A 347 -0.65 -6.09 23.65
C SER A 347 -0.82 -4.98 22.61
N LYS A 348 0.05 -4.96 21.59
CA LYS A 348 -0.10 -4.12 20.39
C LYS A 348 -1.32 -4.47 19.53
N ALA A 349 -1.98 -5.60 19.83
CA ALA A 349 -3.18 -6.09 19.16
C ALA A 349 -4.48 -5.68 19.86
N GLN A 350 -4.39 -4.97 20.99
CA GLN A 350 -5.56 -4.49 21.74
C GLN A 350 -6.51 -3.70 20.83
N GLY A 351 -7.80 -4.06 20.88
CA GLY A 351 -8.86 -3.37 20.13
C GLY A 351 -8.88 -3.69 18.63
N ILE A 352 -8.02 -4.55 18.11
CA ILE A 352 -8.08 -4.96 16.70
C ILE A 352 -9.12 -6.09 16.55
N PRO A 353 -10.19 -5.90 15.76
CA PRO A 353 -11.29 -6.87 15.62
C PRO A 353 -10.83 -8.30 15.32
N LEU A 354 -9.94 -8.47 14.33
CA LEU A 354 -9.42 -9.79 13.97
C LEU A 354 -8.78 -10.52 15.17
N PHE A 355 -7.99 -9.80 15.98
CA PHE A 355 -7.32 -10.37 17.14
C PHE A 355 -8.28 -10.66 18.28
N LEU A 356 -9.28 -9.81 18.50
CA LEU A 356 -10.33 -10.05 19.49
C LEU A 356 -11.13 -11.32 19.16
N LEU A 357 -11.59 -11.45 17.92
CA LEU A 357 -12.36 -12.60 17.46
C LEU A 357 -11.53 -13.88 17.50
N LEU A 358 -10.28 -13.83 17.04
CA LEU A 358 -9.37 -14.96 17.08
C LEU A 358 -9.05 -15.38 18.53
N ALA A 359 -8.75 -14.43 19.43
CA ALA A 359 -8.49 -14.71 20.84
C ALA A 359 -9.71 -15.31 21.55
N TYR A 360 -10.92 -14.85 21.23
CA TYR A 360 -12.15 -15.46 21.71
C TYR A 360 -12.29 -16.90 21.20
N TYR A 361 -12.09 -17.12 19.90
CA TYR A 361 -12.24 -18.42 19.26
C TYR A 361 -11.27 -19.48 19.80
N VAL A 362 -10.01 -19.10 20.03
CA VAL A 362 -8.97 -20.01 20.57
C VAL A 362 -8.99 -20.10 22.09
N ASN A 363 -10.03 -19.55 22.72
CA ASN A 363 -10.23 -19.59 24.16
C ASN A 363 -9.08 -18.96 24.98
N LEU A 364 -8.48 -17.85 24.53
CA LEU A 364 -7.42 -17.15 25.26
C LEU A 364 -7.92 -16.67 26.64
N LYS A 365 -7.19 -16.99 27.70
CA LYS A 365 -7.56 -16.67 29.09
C LYS A 365 -6.53 -15.80 29.79
N ASP A 366 -5.27 -16.17 29.61
CA ASP A 366 -4.15 -15.53 30.30
C ASP A 366 -3.54 -14.42 29.44
N GLU A 367 -2.90 -13.46 30.12
CA GLU A 367 -2.14 -12.41 29.45
C GLU A 367 -0.98 -13.02 28.66
N LEU A 368 -0.75 -12.49 27.46
CA LEU A 368 0.37 -12.91 26.63
C LEU A 368 1.69 -12.43 27.23
N ASP A 369 2.74 -13.25 27.09
CA ASP A 369 4.09 -12.87 27.48
C ASP A 369 4.49 -11.52 26.88
N VAL A 370 5.22 -10.69 27.64
CA VAL A 370 5.62 -9.33 27.23
C VAL A 370 6.33 -9.33 25.87
N ALA A 371 7.17 -10.33 25.62
CA ALA A 371 7.89 -10.49 24.35
C ALA A 371 6.91 -10.70 23.17
N VAL A 372 5.86 -11.49 23.37
CA VAL A 372 4.81 -11.74 22.36
C VAL A 372 3.93 -10.50 22.20
N ALA A 373 3.42 -9.95 23.31
CA ALA A 373 2.51 -8.81 23.35
C ALA A 373 3.07 -7.55 22.66
N SER A 374 4.39 -7.40 22.63
CA SER A 374 5.08 -6.25 22.01
C SER A 374 4.99 -6.19 20.48
N SER A 375 4.57 -7.27 19.80
CA SER A 375 4.54 -7.36 18.33
C SER A 375 3.24 -8.01 17.86
N ARG A 376 2.50 -7.34 16.96
CA ARG A 376 1.26 -7.90 16.39
C ARG A 376 1.47 -9.21 15.64
N THR A 377 2.63 -9.37 15.00
CA THR A 377 2.99 -10.60 14.29
C THR A 377 3.20 -11.75 15.26
N ASN A 378 3.88 -11.51 16.39
CA ASN A 378 4.08 -12.53 17.42
C ASN A 378 2.76 -12.88 18.10
N VAL A 379 1.92 -11.90 18.40
CA VAL A 379 0.56 -12.15 18.91
C VAL A 379 -0.23 -13.02 17.92
N LEU A 380 -0.20 -12.71 16.62
CA LEU A 380 -0.93 -13.48 15.62
C LEU A 380 -0.43 -14.93 15.57
N LEU A 381 0.88 -15.15 15.55
CA LEU A 381 1.47 -16.50 15.58
C LEU A 381 1.10 -17.26 16.86
N ALA A 382 1.13 -16.62 18.03
CA ALA A 382 0.74 -17.24 19.30
C ALA A 382 -0.74 -17.64 19.31
N LEU A 383 -1.61 -16.79 18.75
CA LEU A 383 -3.03 -17.13 18.59
C LEU A 383 -3.25 -18.27 17.58
N LEU A 384 -2.47 -18.33 16.50
CA LEU A 384 -2.53 -19.44 15.54
C LEU A 384 -1.98 -20.75 16.12
N GLU A 385 -1.00 -20.70 17.02
CA GLU A 385 -0.55 -21.87 17.77
C GLU A 385 -1.67 -22.41 18.67
N LEU A 386 -2.40 -21.53 19.39
CA LEU A 386 -3.58 -21.93 20.16
C LEU A 386 -4.72 -22.47 19.27
N LEU A 387 -4.85 -21.96 18.03
CA LEU A 387 -5.77 -22.54 17.04
C LEU A 387 -5.37 -23.98 16.70
N CYS A 388 -4.07 -24.25 16.51
CA CYS A 388 -3.57 -25.60 16.26
C CYS A 388 -3.81 -26.51 17.47
N VAL A 389 -3.63 -26.02 18.70
CA VAL A 389 -3.93 -26.76 19.95
C VAL A 389 -5.39 -27.23 19.96
N ARG A 390 -6.32 -26.36 19.55
CA ARG A 390 -7.74 -26.70 19.45
C ARG A 390 -8.02 -27.76 18.38
N ASP A 391 -7.26 -27.77 17.29
CA ASP A 391 -7.41 -28.71 16.18
C ASP A 391 -6.69 -30.06 16.39
N GLU A 392 -5.91 -30.21 17.47
CA GLU A 392 -5.15 -31.45 17.78
C GLU A 392 -6.05 -32.69 17.84
N GLU A 393 -7.23 -32.61 18.48
CA GLU A 393 -8.15 -33.75 18.59
C GLU A 393 -8.72 -34.17 17.24
N ARG A 394 -8.99 -33.20 16.34
CA ARG A 394 -9.56 -33.44 15.02
C ARG A 394 -8.53 -34.06 14.07
N LEU A 395 -7.29 -33.60 14.14
CA LEU A 395 -6.23 -33.99 13.21
C LEU A 395 -5.37 -35.14 13.72
N GLY A 396 -5.34 -35.38 15.04
CA GLY A 396 -4.46 -36.37 15.66
C GLY A 396 -2.97 -36.02 15.58
N ILE A 397 -2.67 -34.72 15.50
CA ILE A 397 -1.31 -34.16 15.34
C ILE A 397 -1.15 -33.05 16.37
N ASP A 398 -0.01 -32.96 17.04
CA ASP A 398 0.23 -31.89 18.00
C ASP A 398 0.38 -30.52 17.33
N SER A 399 0.12 -29.45 18.08
CA SER A 399 0.15 -28.07 17.60
C SER A 399 1.51 -27.64 17.03
N LYS A 400 2.62 -28.16 17.55
CA LYS A 400 3.96 -27.80 17.06
C LYS A 400 4.22 -28.43 15.70
N GLU A 401 3.85 -29.68 15.53
CA GLU A 401 3.90 -30.38 14.26
C GLU A 401 2.97 -29.73 13.23
N GLN A 402 1.76 -29.34 13.63
CA GLN A 402 0.86 -28.59 12.75
C GLN A 402 1.48 -27.26 12.29
N MET A 403 2.04 -26.48 13.22
CA MET A 403 2.71 -25.22 12.89
C MET A 403 3.92 -25.44 11.96
N ALA A 404 4.69 -26.51 12.16
CA ALA A 404 5.81 -26.87 11.30
C ALA A 404 5.34 -27.20 9.87
N VAL A 405 4.34 -28.08 9.73
CA VAL A 405 3.78 -28.44 8.42
C VAL A 405 3.22 -27.22 7.68
N LEU A 406 2.50 -26.33 8.37
CA LEU A 406 2.00 -25.09 7.77
C LEU A 406 3.13 -24.15 7.33
N THR A 407 4.22 -24.10 8.09
CA THR A 407 5.41 -23.28 7.79
C THR A 407 6.14 -23.83 6.55
N ASP A 408 6.39 -25.13 6.51
CA ASP A 408 7.04 -25.80 5.39
C ASP A 408 6.17 -25.73 4.12
N PHE A 409 4.85 -25.91 4.28
CA PHE A 409 3.91 -25.81 3.17
C PHE A 409 3.90 -24.38 2.60
N ALA A 410 3.91 -23.36 3.44
CA ALA A 410 4.00 -21.96 3.01
C ALA A 410 5.33 -21.64 2.31
N HIS A 411 6.44 -22.22 2.78
CA HIS A 411 7.74 -22.09 2.11
C HIS A 411 7.68 -22.65 0.68
N TRP A 412 7.20 -23.88 0.50
CA TRP A 412 7.13 -24.50 -0.82
C TRP A 412 6.13 -23.83 -1.76
N THR A 413 4.96 -23.46 -1.26
CA THR A 413 3.96 -22.73 -2.06
C THR A 413 4.45 -21.33 -2.46
N HIS A 414 5.25 -20.67 -1.62
CA HIS A 414 5.88 -19.40 -1.98
C HIS A 414 6.90 -19.56 -3.11
N LEU A 415 7.64 -20.67 -3.16
CA LEU A 415 8.67 -20.94 -4.18
C LEU A 415 8.11 -21.51 -5.48
N LEU A 416 7.11 -22.39 -5.40
CA LEU A 416 6.62 -23.20 -6.52
C LEU A 416 5.23 -22.77 -7.02
N GLY A 417 4.54 -21.89 -6.29
CA GLY A 417 3.13 -21.57 -6.51
C GLY A 417 2.20 -22.55 -5.81
N ASP A 418 0.91 -22.48 -6.13
CA ASP A 418 -0.11 -23.36 -5.55
C ASP A 418 0.24 -24.84 -5.84
N LEU A 419 0.01 -25.71 -4.85
CA LEU A 419 0.34 -27.13 -4.93
C LEU A 419 -0.93 -27.98 -4.90
N ASN A 420 -0.99 -29.02 -5.73
CA ASN A 420 -2.00 -30.07 -5.57
C ASN A 420 -1.62 -31.01 -4.40
N GLU A 421 -2.56 -31.85 -3.97
CA GLU A 421 -2.37 -32.75 -2.82
C GLU A 421 -1.11 -33.62 -2.93
N HIS A 422 -0.87 -34.22 -4.11
CA HIS A 422 0.26 -35.11 -4.31
C HIS A 422 1.60 -34.36 -4.22
N SER A 423 1.70 -33.20 -4.88
CA SER A 423 2.90 -32.36 -4.88
C SER A 423 3.17 -31.79 -3.48
N ALA A 424 2.11 -31.41 -2.76
CA ALA A 424 2.21 -30.92 -1.38
C ALA A 424 2.82 -31.99 -0.46
N LEU A 425 2.32 -33.23 -0.50
CA LEU A 425 2.85 -34.33 0.30
C LEU A 425 4.30 -34.68 -0.08
N GLU A 426 4.62 -34.71 -1.37
CA GLU A 426 5.97 -34.98 -1.87
C GLU A 426 6.98 -33.94 -1.37
N HIS A 427 6.67 -32.65 -1.51
CA HIS A 427 7.57 -31.56 -1.08
C HIS A 427 7.71 -31.45 0.45
N LEU A 428 6.65 -31.77 1.18
CA LEU A 428 6.70 -31.87 2.64
C LEU A 428 7.43 -33.13 3.13
N GLY A 429 7.70 -34.09 2.24
CA GLY A 429 8.31 -35.37 2.61
C GLY A 429 7.42 -36.23 3.51
N ILE A 430 6.10 -36.12 3.35
CA ILE A 430 5.09 -36.81 4.18
C ILE A 430 4.49 -37.96 3.37
N ASP A 431 4.60 -39.20 3.89
CA ASP A 431 3.89 -40.34 3.30
C ASP A 431 2.37 -40.22 3.54
N VAL A 432 1.56 -40.62 2.55
CA VAL A 432 0.08 -40.66 2.65
C VAL A 432 -0.42 -41.45 3.87
N ALA A 433 0.35 -42.42 4.35
CA ALA A 433 0.03 -43.21 5.55
C ALA A 433 0.36 -42.51 6.88
N GLU A 434 1.13 -41.42 6.87
CA GLU A 434 1.45 -40.66 8.08
C GLU A 434 0.24 -39.85 8.56
N SER A 435 0.13 -39.67 9.88
CA SER A 435 -0.92 -38.81 10.47
C SER A 435 -0.87 -37.39 9.89
N LYS A 436 0.33 -36.87 9.62
CA LYS A 436 0.56 -35.53 9.05
C LYS A 436 -0.07 -35.34 7.68
N ALA A 437 -0.25 -36.41 6.90
CA ALA A 437 -0.93 -36.33 5.62
C ALA A 437 -2.38 -35.84 5.78
N ALA A 438 -3.02 -36.07 6.93
CA ALA A 438 -4.36 -35.57 7.23
C ALA A 438 -4.47 -34.04 7.11
N MET A 439 -3.39 -33.28 7.34
CA MET A 439 -3.43 -31.81 7.19
C MET A 439 -3.64 -31.35 5.75
N ILE A 440 -3.27 -32.17 4.77
CA ILE A 440 -3.40 -31.90 3.32
C ILE A 440 -4.61 -32.65 2.76
N LEU A 441 -4.77 -33.91 3.15
CA LEU A 441 -5.85 -34.80 2.72
C LEU A 441 -7.22 -34.47 3.37
N ASN A 442 -7.22 -33.80 4.52
CA ASN A 442 -8.39 -33.22 5.17
C ASN A 442 -7.99 -31.82 5.69
N PRO A 443 -7.99 -30.80 4.80
CA PRO A 443 -7.30 -29.54 5.02
C PRO A 443 -7.43 -28.99 6.44
N HIS A 444 -6.29 -28.61 7.04
CA HIS A 444 -6.27 -27.84 8.29
C HIS A 444 -7.21 -26.62 8.19
N ALA A 445 -7.73 -26.10 9.31
CA ALA A 445 -8.71 -25.00 9.30
C ALA A 445 -8.27 -23.74 8.52
N LEU A 446 -6.95 -23.54 8.38
CA LEU A 446 -6.32 -22.45 7.63
C LEU A 446 -6.11 -22.75 6.13
N LEU A 447 -6.27 -24.00 5.72
CA LEU A 447 -6.12 -24.48 4.35
C LEU A 447 -7.50 -24.77 3.74
N THR A 448 -7.59 -24.68 2.43
CA THR A 448 -8.78 -25.05 1.66
C THR A 448 -8.38 -25.66 0.33
N ARG A 449 -9.35 -26.26 -0.36
CA ARG A 449 -9.18 -26.74 -1.73
C ARG A 449 -9.92 -25.84 -2.69
N THR A 450 -9.23 -25.42 -3.73
CA THR A 450 -9.84 -24.71 -4.85
C THR A 450 -10.68 -25.68 -5.71
N ALA A 451 -11.54 -25.13 -6.57
CA ALA A 451 -12.32 -25.92 -7.53
C ALA A 451 -11.43 -26.78 -8.46
N ASP A 452 -10.20 -26.32 -8.73
CA ASP A 452 -9.20 -27.02 -9.54
C ASP A 452 -8.41 -28.09 -8.76
N GLY A 453 -8.75 -28.31 -7.48
CA GLY A 453 -8.12 -29.34 -6.63
C GLY A 453 -6.76 -28.95 -6.04
N MET A 454 -6.42 -27.65 -6.04
CA MET A 454 -5.20 -27.15 -5.42
C MET A 454 -5.41 -26.90 -3.93
N VAL A 455 -4.43 -27.26 -3.11
CA VAL A 455 -4.43 -26.96 -1.67
C VAL A 455 -3.79 -25.58 -1.50
N VAL A 456 -4.52 -24.67 -0.87
CA VAL A 456 -4.07 -23.29 -0.67
C VAL A 456 -4.42 -22.81 0.74
N PHE A 457 -3.73 -21.77 1.21
CA PHE A 457 -4.22 -21.04 2.39
C PHE A 457 -5.53 -20.34 2.05
N LYS A 458 -6.50 -20.40 2.95
CA LYS A 458 -7.77 -19.65 2.84
C LYS A 458 -7.54 -18.15 2.69
N TYR A 459 -6.47 -17.65 3.30
CA TYR A 459 -6.10 -16.24 3.30
C TYR A 459 -4.64 -16.11 2.89
N THR A 460 -4.36 -15.35 1.84
CA THR A 460 -3.01 -15.09 1.35
C THR A 460 -2.13 -14.45 2.44
N GLU A 461 -2.71 -13.70 3.35
CA GLU A 461 -2.03 -13.10 4.50
C GLU A 461 -1.41 -14.17 5.42
N PHE A 462 -2.05 -15.33 5.57
CA PHE A 462 -1.48 -16.44 6.33
C PHE A 462 -0.38 -17.16 5.56
N LEU A 463 -0.52 -17.35 4.25
CA LEU A 463 0.57 -17.85 3.41
C LEU A 463 1.84 -16.99 3.60
N LEU A 464 1.71 -15.67 3.47
CA LEU A 464 2.84 -14.74 3.60
C LEU A 464 3.39 -14.68 5.03
N LEU A 465 2.54 -14.81 6.06
CA LEU A 465 2.96 -14.92 7.46
C LEU A 465 3.79 -16.18 7.71
N PHE A 466 3.33 -17.34 7.26
CA PHE A 466 4.02 -18.61 7.45
C PHE A 466 5.29 -18.70 6.59
N ALA A 467 5.29 -18.13 5.38
CA ALA A 467 6.50 -18.00 4.57
C ALA A 467 7.55 -17.11 5.26
N ALA A 468 7.13 -15.98 5.84
CA ALA A 468 8.01 -15.13 6.65
C ALA A 468 8.52 -15.86 7.90
N LYS A 469 7.67 -16.67 8.54
CA LYS A 469 8.07 -17.52 9.68
C LYS A 469 9.16 -18.50 9.24
N ALA A 470 8.99 -19.22 8.13
CA ALA A 470 9.97 -20.19 7.61
C ALA A 470 11.33 -19.54 7.37
N ILE A 471 11.36 -18.44 6.60
CA ILE A 471 12.57 -17.66 6.34
C ILE A 471 13.21 -17.18 7.65
N SER A 472 12.41 -16.71 8.61
CA SER A 472 12.94 -16.21 9.89
C SER A 472 13.54 -17.32 10.75
N GLU A 473 12.99 -18.54 10.71
CA GLU A 473 13.47 -19.68 11.49
C GLU A 473 14.75 -20.23 10.89
N ASP A 474 14.79 -20.43 9.57
CA ASP A 474 16.00 -20.87 8.88
C ASP A 474 17.15 -19.88 9.06
N TRP A 475 16.87 -18.57 8.95
CA TRP A 475 17.89 -17.55 9.19
C TRP A 475 18.39 -17.61 10.64
N ARG A 476 17.51 -17.71 11.63
CA ARG A 476 17.90 -17.71 13.05
C ARG A 476 18.62 -18.98 13.48
N HIS A 477 18.20 -20.14 12.97
CA HIS A 477 18.73 -21.45 13.38
C HIS A 477 19.90 -21.93 12.54
N LEU A 478 19.88 -21.70 11.23
CA LEU A 478 20.87 -22.19 10.28
C LEU A 478 21.79 -21.06 9.74
N GLY A 479 21.44 -19.80 9.98
CA GLY A 479 22.19 -18.62 9.56
C GLY A 479 21.70 -18.04 8.22
N PHE A 480 22.08 -16.79 7.90
CA PHE A 480 21.60 -16.12 6.68
C PHE A 480 21.90 -16.88 5.37
N ASP A 481 22.98 -17.66 5.34
CA ASP A 481 23.39 -18.39 4.14
C ASP A 481 22.40 -19.50 3.76
N SER A 482 21.61 -20.01 4.71
CA SER A 482 20.57 -21.02 4.43
C SER A 482 19.46 -20.46 3.55
N VAL A 483 18.99 -19.25 3.86
CA VAL A 483 17.90 -18.56 3.14
C VAL A 483 18.40 -17.78 1.92
N ALA A 484 19.70 -17.47 1.85
CA ALA A 484 20.27 -16.71 0.73
C ALA A 484 20.10 -17.44 -0.62
N GLY A 485 20.07 -18.78 -0.62
CA GLY A 485 19.83 -19.59 -1.82
C GLY A 485 18.49 -19.30 -2.50
N ASP A 486 17.45 -19.09 -1.69
CA ASP A 486 16.08 -18.86 -2.14
C ASP A 486 15.85 -17.37 -2.45
N LEU A 487 16.42 -16.50 -1.62
CA LEU A 487 16.23 -15.05 -1.71
C LEU A 487 17.06 -14.39 -2.84
N ARG A 488 18.02 -15.11 -3.46
CA ARG A 488 18.89 -14.54 -4.51
C ARG A 488 18.16 -14.26 -5.83
N GLY A 489 17.13 -15.04 -6.14
CA GLY A 489 16.38 -14.98 -7.40
C GLY A 489 15.04 -14.26 -7.29
N THR A 490 14.54 -14.06 -6.07
CA THR A 490 13.16 -13.66 -5.83
C THR A 490 13.09 -12.38 -4.99
N LYS A 491 12.34 -11.40 -5.50
CA LYS A 491 12.00 -10.21 -4.74
C LYS A 491 10.90 -10.58 -3.75
N LEU A 492 11.13 -10.34 -2.46
CA LEU A 492 10.10 -10.59 -1.43
C LEU A 492 8.92 -9.62 -1.58
N ASP A 493 7.71 -10.16 -1.40
CA ASP A 493 6.47 -9.41 -1.30
C ASP A 493 6.47 -8.47 -0.09
N ASP A 494 5.79 -7.32 -0.22
CA ASP A 494 5.80 -6.26 0.79
C ASP A 494 5.28 -6.75 2.15
N MET A 495 4.28 -7.65 2.17
CA MET A 495 3.74 -8.20 3.42
C MET A 495 4.70 -9.18 4.12
N THR A 496 5.40 -10.02 3.34
CA THR A 496 6.45 -10.92 3.87
C THR A 496 7.58 -10.09 4.48
N VAL A 497 7.97 -9.00 3.82
CA VAL A 497 8.95 -8.04 4.33
C VAL A 497 8.50 -7.42 5.67
N GLU A 498 7.24 -6.98 5.79
CA GLU A 498 6.70 -6.46 7.04
C GLU A 498 6.71 -7.50 8.18
N TYR A 499 6.36 -8.75 7.88
CA TYR A 499 6.41 -9.82 8.89
C TYR A 499 7.83 -10.13 9.32
N LEU A 500 8.77 -10.24 8.37
CA LEU A 500 10.19 -10.47 8.66
C LEU A 500 10.78 -9.34 9.51
N ALA A 501 10.41 -8.08 9.25
CA ALA A 501 10.84 -6.94 10.06
C ALA A 501 10.44 -7.09 11.54
N ARG A 502 9.32 -7.76 11.82
CA ARG A 502 8.81 -7.98 13.18
C ARG A 502 9.36 -9.26 13.83
N LEU A 503 9.72 -10.25 13.02
CA LEU A 503 10.22 -11.57 13.46
C LEU A 503 11.74 -11.61 13.69
N LEU A 504 12.50 -10.87 12.90
CA LEU A 504 13.96 -10.84 12.98
C LEU A 504 14.45 -9.83 14.03
N SER A 505 15.53 -10.18 14.73
CA SER A 505 16.21 -9.23 15.61
C SER A 505 17.03 -8.21 14.81
N SER A 506 17.40 -7.09 15.43
CA SER A 506 18.30 -6.11 14.81
C SER A 506 19.66 -6.73 14.46
N ASP A 507 20.14 -7.68 15.28
CA ASP A 507 21.40 -8.39 15.03
C ASP A 507 21.29 -9.35 13.85
N ASP A 508 20.13 -9.97 13.64
CA ASP A 508 19.89 -10.81 12.45
C ASP A 508 19.97 -9.97 11.19
N ILE A 509 19.27 -8.84 11.16
CA ILE A 509 19.25 -7.90 10.01
C ILE A 509 20.67 -7.37 9.74
N ALA A 510 21.40 -6.93 10.77
CA ALA A 510 22.76 -6.41 10.60
C ALA A 510 23.73 -7.49 10.07
N ARG A 511 23.62 -8.73 10.57
CA ARG A 511 24.42 -9.86 10.08
C ARG A 511 24.08 -10.21 8.64
N GLY A 512 22.79 -10.28 8.29
CA GLY A 512 22.37 -10.50 6.90
C GLY A 512 22.84 -9.39 5.97
N TRP A 513 22.76 -8.13 6.39
CA TRP A 513 23.26 -6.99 5.61
C TRP A 513 24.75 -7.12 5.31
N SER A 514 25.55 -7.50 6.32
CA SER A 514 26.99 -7.70 6.14
C SER A 514 27.33 -8.84 5.18
N ARG A 515 26.48 -9.88 5.13
CA ARG A 515 26.66 -11.07 4.28
C ARG A 515 26.02 -10.97 2.90
N ALA A 516 25.04 -10.08 2.73
CA ALA A 516 24.39 -9.82 1.44
C ALA A 516 25.28 -9.04 0.46
N ASN A 517 26.57 -8.85 0.77
CA ASN A 517 27.57 -8.27 -0.12
C ASN A 517 28.05 -9.33 -1.12
N GLY A 518 27.75 -9.18 -2.40
CA GLY A 518 28.17 -10.14 -3.42
C GLY A 518 27.47 -9.98 -4.78
N GLU A 519 27.55 -11.01 -5.61
CA GLU A 519 27.06 -11.05 -7.00
C GLU A 519 25.53 -11.06 -7.16
N TYR A 520 24.76 -11.07 -6.07
CA TYR A 520 23.30 -11.21 -6.07
C TYR A 520 22.61 -9.96 -5.51
N PRO A 521 22.30 -8.95 -6.34
CA PRO A 521 21.80 -7.65 -5.87
C PRO A 521 20.44 -7.71 -5.14
N LEU A 522 19.62 -8.73 -5.44
CA LEU A 522 18.31 -8.91 -4.80
C LEU A 522 18.40 -9.27 -3.32
N LEU A 523 19.45 -9.97 -2.87
CA LEU A 523 19.65 -10.28 -1.46
C LEU A 523 19.78 -9.00 -0.64
N LYS A 524 20.67 -8.11 -1.07
CA LYS A 524 20.91 -6.83 -0.41
C LYS A 524 19.67 -5.93 -0.45
N ARG A 525 18.94 -5.95 -1.58
CA ARG A 525 17.62 -5.30 -1.71
C ARG A 525 16.63 -5.80 -0.66
N ASN A 526 16.48 -7.12 -0.50
CA ASN A 526 15.49 -7.72 0.40
C ASN A 526 15.81 -7.39 1.86
N VAL A 527 17.08 -7.48 2.28
CA VAL A 527 17.50 -7.09 3.64
C VAL A 527 17.27 -5.59 3.89
N LEU A 528 17.56 -4.72 2.91
CA LEU A 528 17.26 -3.29 3.03
C LEU A 528 15.75 -3.04 3.17
N ALA A 529 14.92 -3.72 2.39
CA ALA A 529 13.46 -3.59 2.47
C ALA A 529 12.96 -3.98 3.87
N ILE A 530 13.47 -5.06 4.45
CA ILE A 530 13.17 -5.49 5.82
C ILE A 530 13.59 -4.44 6.85
N ALA A 531 14.82 -3.90 6.71
CA ALA A 531 15.31 -2.87 7.61
C ALA A 531 14.47 -1.58 7.54
N LEU A 532 14.06 -1.17 6.34
CA LEU A 532 13.20 0.00 6.15
C LEU A 532 11.80 -0.22 6.72
N ALA A 533 11.20 -1.39 6.51
CA ALA A 533 9.91 -1.74 7.14
C ALA A 533 10.02 -1.70 8.68
N ARG A 534 11.16 -2.14 9.25
CA ARG A 534 11.42 -2.05 10.69
C ARG A 534 11.54 -0.60 11.18
N VAL A 535 12.12 0.29 10.39
CA VAL A 535 12.18 1.73 10.73
C VAL A 535 10.78 2.35 10.75
N GLU A 536 9.90 1.97 9.81
CA GLU A 536 8.51 2.45 9.82
C GLU A 536 7.75 1.98 11.07
N ASP A 537 7.99 0.74 11.51
CA ASP A 537 7.39 0.18 12.72
C ASP A 537 7.93 0.82 14.03
N GLU A 538 9.25 1.04 14.14
CA GLU A 538 9.88 1.55 15.36
C GLU A 538 9.88 3.08 15.47
N CYS A 539 9.85 3.79 14.33
CA CYS A 539 9.94 5.25 14.28
C CYS A 539 8.85 5.88 13.37
N PRO A 540 7.56 5.56 13.60
CA PRO A 540 6.47 6.09 12.79
C PRO A 540 6.34 7.60 13.01
N GLY A 541 6.39 8.38 11.93
CA GLY A 541 6.21 9.84 11.98
C GLY A 541 7.37 10.64 12.57
N GLU A 542 8.41 9.98 13.08
CA GLU A 542 9.60 10.61 13.67
C GLU A 542 10.37 11.51 12.70
N VAL A 543 11.21 12.37 13.27
CA VAL A 543 12.07 13.27 12.50
C VAL A 543 13.15 12.49 11.72
N PRO A 544 13.63 13.01 10.56
CA PRO A 544 14.56 12.28 9.71
C PRO A 544 15.85 11.78 10.37
N ALA A 545 16.36 12.50 11.37
CA ALA A 545 17.56 12.12 12.10
C ALA A 545 17.38 10.84 12.95
N VAL A 546 16.23 10.70 13.62
CA VAL A 546 15.91 9.51 14.44
C VAL A 546 15.75 8.29 13.56
N ARG A 547 15.01 8.44 12.45
CA ARG A 547 14.82 7.37 11.45
C ARG A 547 16.14 6.94 10.83
N SER A 548 17.02 7.89 10.52
CA SER A 548 18.36 7.64 10.00
C SER A 548 19.24 6.88 10.99
N ALA A 549 19.21 7.26 12.27
CA ALA A 549 19.94 6.55 13.32
C ALA A 549 19.40 5.11 13.52
N CYS A 550 18.08 4.93 13.43
CA CYS A 550 17.45 3.61 13.50
C CYS A 550 17.90 2.71 12.34
N LEU A 551 17.84 3.19 11.09
CA LEU A 551 18.30 2.43 9.93
C LEU A 551 19.80 2.08 10.05
N ALA A 552 20.63 3.04 10.46
CA ALA A 552 22.06 2.82 10.62
C ALA A 552 22.36 1.73 11.66
N ARG A 553 21.60 1.68 12.77
CA ARG A 553 21.70 0.62 13.77
C ARG A 553 21.29 -0.74 13.20
N LEU A 554 20.19 -0.81 12.45
CA LEU A 554 19.68 -2.05 11.85
C LEU A 554 20.62 -2.64 10.79
N LEU A 555 21.29 -1.78 10.02
CA LEU A 555 22.26 -2.20 9.00
C LEU A 555 23.69 -2.35 9.54
N GLY A 556 23.95 -1.97 10.79
CA GLY A 556 25.29 -1.95 11.38
C GLY A 556 26.21 -0.84 10.82
N GLY A 557 25.66 0.17 10.14
CA GLY A 557 26.42 1.29 9.59
C GLY A 557 25.61 2.20 8.66
N LYS A 558 26.23 3.31 8.23
CA LYS A 558 25.65 4.29 7.29
C LYS A 558 26.13 4.08 5.86
N SER A 559 26.03 2.87 5.34
CA SER A 559 26.46 2.56 3.96
C SER A 559 25.40 1.77 3.24
N LEU A 560 24.98 2.26 2.08
CA LEU A 560 24.12 1.57 1.11
C LEU A 560 24.87 1.29 -0.21
N CYS A 561 26.21 1.28 -0.20
CA CYS A 561 26.99 1.02 -1.41
C CYS A 561 26.57 -0.27 -2.12
N ASP A 562 26.60 -0.28 -3.46
CA ASP A 562 26.36 -1.49 -4.26
C ASP A 562 24.98 -2.10 -4.05
N THR A 563 23.97 -1.26 -3.80
CA THR A 563 22.61 -1.75 -3.50
C THR A 563 21.68 -1.51 -4.68
N LEU A 564 20.99 -2.57 -5.09
CA LEU A 564 19.84 -2.49 -6.00
C LEU A 564 18.62 -2.02 -5.21
N LEU A 565 18.02 -0.91 -5.64
CA LEU A 565 16.83 -0.32 -5.03
C LEU A 565 15.53 -0.69 -5.78
N ALA A 566 15.46 -1.85 -6.43
CA ALA A 566 14.28 -2.27 -7.17
C ALA A 566 13.00 -2.22 -6.29
N ASP A 567 12.13 -1.26 -6.64
CA ASP A 567 10.90 -0.90 -5.92
C ASP A 567 11.11 -0.63 -4.41
N VAL A 568 12.31 -0.19 -4.01
CA VAL A 568 12.62 0.25 -2.65
C VAL A 568 12.53 1.77 -2.58
N VAL A 569 11.84 2.25 -1.56
CA VAL A 569 11.70 3.68 -1.27
C VAL A 569 12.43 3.98 0.04
N ILE A 570 13.48 4.79 -0.04
CA ILE A 570 14.16 5.34 1.14
C ILE A 570 13.59 6.73 1.37
N GLN A 571 12.93 6.95 2.51
CA GLN A 571 12.19 8.18 2.75
C GLN A 571 12.43 8.81 4.11
N ARG A 572 12.40 10.15 4.12
CA ARG A 572 12.48 10.98 5.34
C ARG A 572 13.67 10.56 6.21
N LEU A 573 14.83 10.36 5.60
CA LEU A 573 16.08 10.10 6.33
C LEU A 573 17.00 11.30 6.28
N ASP A 574 17.73 11.51 7.36
CA ASP A 574 18.90 12.37 7.37
C ASP A 574 20.09 11.63 6.75
N LEU A 575 20.51 12.07 5.56
CA LEU A 575 21.60 11.45 4.80
C LEU A 575 23.00 11.93 5.23
N GLN A 576 23.11 12.72 6.31
CA GLN A 576 24.41 13.15 6.82
C GLN A 576 25.29 11.93 7.19
N GLY A 577 26.46 11.85 6.53
CA GLY A 577 27.46 10.80 6.74
C GLY A 577 27.07 9.44 6.17
N TRP A 578 26.03 9.36 5.32
CA TRP A 578 25.70 8.15 4.57
C TRP A 578 26.61 7.98 3.36
N THR A 579 26.85 6.74 2.95
CA THR A 579 27.51 6.40 1.68
C THR A 579 26.48 5.79 0.71
N LEU A 580 26.19 6.48 -0.38
CA LEU A 580 25.22 6.16 -1.42
C LEU A 580 25.92 6.03 -2.79
N ARG A 581 26.88 5.11 -2.91
CA ARG A 581 27.62 4.88 -4.16
C ARG A 581 27.13 3.63 -4.88
N ARG A 582 27.24 3.62 -6.20
CA ARG A 582 26.89 2.46 -7.04
C ARG A 582 25.49 1.91 -6.76
N LEU A 583 24.52 2.80 -6.53
CA LEU A 583 23.12 2.42 -6.43
C LEU A 583 22.57 2.09 -7.81
N SER A 584 21.58 1.21 -7.90
CA SER A 584 20.97 0.87 -9.19
C SER A 584 19.49 0.56 -9.05
N GLY A 585 18.77 0.48 -10.18
CA GLY A 585 17.37 0.06 -10.24
C GLY A 585 16.34 1.18 -10.19
N SER A 586 15.07 0.80 -10.10
CA SER A 586 13.88 1.68 -10.16
C SER A 586 13.52 2.37 -8.84
N GLY A 587 14.43 2.41 -7.87
CA GLY A 587 14.17 2.91 -6.52
C GLY A 587 14.04 4.43 -6.41
N SER A 588 13.68 4.89 -5.22
CA SER A 588 13.56 6.33 -4.95
C SER A 588 14.13 6.75 -3.58
N LEU A 589 14.66 7.98 -3.55
CA LEU A 589 15.17 8.69 -2.37
C LEU A 589 14.30 9.93 -2.16
N THR A 590 13.39 9.91 -1.20
CA THR A 590 12.33 10.91 -1.13
C THR A 590 12.27 11.69 0.17
N TYR A 591 12.22 13.02 0.06
CA TYR A 591 12.24 13.94 1.20
C TYR A 591 13.39 13.66 2.19
N CYS A 592 14.53 13.22 1.66
CA CYS A 592 15.72 12.99 2.44
C CYS A 592 16.47 14.31 2.64
N VAL A 593 16.86 14.59 3.88
CA VAL A 593 17.54 15.84 4.24
C VAL A 593 19.06 15.64 4.26
N ASN A 594 19.81 16.74 4.20
CA ASN A 594 21.29 16.74 4.23
C ASN A 594 21.95 15.86 3.16
N ALA A 595 21.30 15.62 2.02
CA ALA A 595 21.86 14.88 0.89
C ALA A 595 23.24 15.43 0.42
N LYS A 596 23.46 16.74 0.55
CA LYS A 596 24.77 17.38 0.29
C LYS A 596 25.92 16.94 1.21
N GLN A 597 25.63 16.30 2.34
CA GLN A 597 26.59 15.80 3.33
C GLN A 597 26.73 14.28 3.29
N CYS A 598 26.19 13.64 2.25
CA CYS A 598 26.34 12.24 1.92
C CYS A 598 27.51 12.05 0.95
N ASP A 599 28.19 10.91 1.01
CA ASP A 599 29.12 10.46 -0.02
C ASP A 599 28.34 9.70 -1.11
N TYR A 600 28.13 10.31 -2.28
CA TYR A 600 27.39 9.73 -3.40
C TYR A 600 28.16 9.88 -4.72
N ASP A 601 27.76 9.10 -5.74
CA ASP A 601 28.25 9.21 -7.12
C ASP A 601 27.07 9.44 -8.09
N GLU A 602 27.34 9.48 -9.40
CA GLU A 602 26.32 9.74 -10.43
C GLU A 602 25.18 8.71 -10.44
N SER A 603 25.36 7.55 -9.82
CA SER A 603 24.33 6.52 -9.77
C SER A 603 23.06 6.98 -9.02
N VAL A 604 23.22 7.87 -8.04
CA VAL A 604 22.08 8.46 -7.32
C VAL A 604 21.22 9.34 -8.23
N LEU A 605 21.83 9.97 -9.23
CA LEU A 605 21.13 10.84 -10.18
C LEU A 605 20.27 10.05 -11.18
N GLN A 606 20.47 8.73 -11.27
CA GLN A 606 19.63 7.84 -12.08
C GLN A 606 18.36 7.40 -11.35
N LEU A 607 18.28 7.62 -10.03
CA LEU A 607 17.13 7.29 -9.20
C LEU A 607 16.10 8.43 -9.22
N ASN A 608 14.88 8.13 -8.81
CA ASN A 608 13.91 9.18 -8.52
C ASN A 608 14.23 9.84 -7.17
N THR A 609 14.65 11.11 -7.19
CA THR A 609 15.04 11.87 -5.99
C THR A 609 14.02 12.94 -5.58
N GLU A 610 12.72 12.67 -5.75
CA GLU A 610 11.64 13.60 -5.40
C GLU A 610 11.79 14.20 -3.98
N GLY A 611 11.86 15.54 -3.89
CA GLY A 611 12.02 16.24 -2.61
C GLY A 611 13.39 16.05 -1.94
N THR A 612 14.36 15.45 -2.64
CA THR A 612 15.75 15.25 -2.17
C THR A 612 16.71 15.91 -3.15
N GLU A 613 17.35 17.00 -2.74
CA GLU A 613 18.29 17.73 -3.60
C GLU A 613 19.73 17.22 -3.40
N PHE A 614 20.22 16.45 -4.38
CA PHE A 614 21.64 16.19 -4.52
C PHE A 614 22.29 17.37 -5.26
N PRO A 615 23.36 17.98 -4.71
CA PRO A 615 24.16 18.91 -5.50
C PRO A 615 24.56 18.24 -6.81
N LYS A 616 24.66 19.00 -7.91
CA LYS A 616 25.31 18.46 -9.11
C LYS A 616 26.72 18.06 -8.70
N ALA A 617 27.14 16.82 -9.02
CA ALA A 617 28.48 16.33 -8.74
C ALA A 617 29.46 17.40 -9.23
N THR A 618 30.14 18.06 -8.30
CA THR A 618 31.04 19.16 -8.63
C THR A 618 32.33 18.55 -9.12
N ASP A 619 32.43 18.32 -10.42
CA ASP A 619 33.61 17.82 -11.16
C ASP A 619 34.68 17.23 -10.23
N ASP A 620 34.34 16.07 -9.65
CA ASP A 620 35.16 15.43 -8.61
C ASP A 620 36.56 15.14 -9.16
N ALA A 621 36.70 14.96 -10.48
CA ALA A 621 37.98 14.86 -11.16
C ALA A 621 38.79 16.17 -11.03
N ALA A 622 38.19 17.33 -11.28
CA ALA A 622 38.86 18.62 -11.11
C ALA A 622 39.18 18.92 -9.63
N ARG A 623 38.30 18.53 -8.69
CA ARG A 623 38.55 18.67 -7.25
C ARG A 623 39.67 17.74 -6.78
N LEU A 624 39.66 16.47 -7.22
CA LEU A 624 40.73 15.52 -6.93
C LEU A 624 42.06 15.98 -7.54
N ALA A 625 42.06 16.51 -8.75
CA ALA A 625 43.27 17.06 -9.39
C ALA A 625 43.85 18.24 -8.58
N ARG A 626 43.00 19.18 -8.14
CA ARG A 626 43.42 20.27 -7.25
C ARG A 626 43.92 19.76 -5.89
N GLY A 627 43.22 18.78 -5.33
CA GLY A 627 43.59 18.12 -4.09
C GLY A 627 44.95 17.45 -4.16
N CYS A 628 45.22 16.74 -5.27
CA CYS A 628 46.51 16.10 -5.52
C CYS A 628 47.62 17.13 -5.66
N ALA A 629 47.43 18.16 -6.51
CA ALA A 629 48.42 19.22 -6.69
C ALA A 629 48.76 19.93 -5.38
N ARG A 630 47.76 20.16 -4.53
CA ARG A 630 47.94 20.79 -3.21
C ARG A 630 48.64 19.85 -2.23
N LEU A 631 48.27 18.57 -2.17
CA LEU A 631 48.94 17.59 -1.32
C LEU A 631 50.40 17.39 -1.75
N ASP A 632 50.67 17.31 -3.05
CA ASP A 632 52.02 17.22 -3.62
C ASP A 632 52.88 18.43 -3.21
N ALA A 633 52.31 19.64 -3.21
CA ALA A 633 52.99 20.84 -2.72
C ALA A 633 53.27 20.80 -1.21
N MET A 634 52.34 20.26 -0.41
CA MET A 634 52.49 20.13 1.04
C MET A 634 53.52 19.08 1.46
N ILE A 635 53.62 17.95 0.74
CA ILE A 635 54.57 16.87 1.07
C ILE A 635 55.96 17.14 0.50
N LYS A 636 56.10 18.02 -0.50
CA LYS A 636 57.39 18.33 -1.15
C LYS A 636 58.50 18.74 -0.16
N PRO A 637 58.26 19.58 0.87
CA PRO A 637 59.25 19.91 1.89
C PRO A 637 59.60 18.73 2.81
N LEU A 638 58.71 17.73 2.92
CA LEU A 638 58.89 16.56 3.77
C LEU A 638 59.66 15.43 3.07
N LYS A 639 59.80 15.48 1.73
CA LYS A 639 60.54 14.48 0.96
C LYS A 639 62.05 14.61 1.21
N ARG A 640 62.69 13.54 1.66
CA ARG A 640 64.17 13.48 1.73
C ARG A 640 64.77 13.39 0.32
N ARG A 641 66.00 13.90 0.15
CA ARG A 641 66.75 13.80 -1.12
C ARG A 641 67.17 12.36 -1.48
N SER A 642 67.06 11.40 -0.57
CA SER A 642 67.25 9.96 -0.78
C SER A 642 65.94 9.20 -0.55
N ALA A 643 65.79 8.03 -1.19
CA ALA A 643 64.51 7.42 -1.56
C ALA A 643 63.60 6.87 -0.45
N ASP A 644 64.00 6.84 0.83
CA ASP A 644 63.33 5.93 1.80
C ASP A 644 62.51 6.59 2.92
N GLY A 645 61.96 7.80 2.73
CA GLY A 645 60.88 8.26 3.62
C GLY A 645 60.63 9.77 3.75
N LEU A 646 59.53 10.10 4.44
CA LEU A 646 59.12 11.46 4.76
C LEU A 646 59.69 11.92 6.11
N VAL A 647 60.09 13.18 6.18
CA VAL A 647 60.38 13.88 7.43
C VAL A 647 59.07 13.97 8.22
N ARG A 648 59.10 13.49 9.48
CA ARG A 648 57.91 13.38 10.33
C ARG A 648 57.46 14.70 10.94
N MET A 649 58.29 15.74 10.92
CA MET A 649 58.02 17.01 11.61
C MET A 649 58.36 18.20 10.73
N ILE A 650 57.52 19.23 10.76
CA ILE A 650 57.79 20.54 10.15
C ILE A 650 57.44 21.64 11.14
N SER A 651 58.26 22.69 11.22
CA SER A 651 57.97 23.84 12.07
C SER A 651 56.70 24.54 11.57
N LEU A 652 55.85 25.02 12.48
CA LEU A 652 54.67 25.79 12.10
C LEU A 652 55.05 27.06 11.31
N GLU A 653 56.21 27.65 11.59
CA GLU A 653 56.67 28.87 10.93
C GLU A 653 57.13 28.62 9.48
N GLU A 654 57.57 27.40 9.17
CA GLU A 654 58.01 26.96 7.84
C GLU A 654 56.85 26.42 6.98
N CYS A 655 55.66 26.27 7.58
CA CYS A 655 54.50 25.68 6.93
C CYS A 655 53.67 26.73 6.18
N THR A 656 53.73 26.68 4.84
CA THR A 656 52.99 27.60 3.96
C THR A 656 51.48 27.31 3.84
N ASP A 657 51.02 26.09 4.14
CA ASP A 657 49.61 25.70 4.02
C ASP A 657 49.00 25.19 5.34
N GLN A 658 48.86 26.09 6.32
CA GLN A 658 48.28 25.77 7.63
C GLN A 658 46.89 25.12 7.56
N ARG A 659 46.10 25.46 6.54
CA ARG A 659 44.77 24.87 6.33
C ARG A 659 44.86 23.43 5.86
N GLY A 660 45.75 23.14 4.92
CA GLY A 660 46.00 21.76 4.48
C GLY A 660 46.48 20.87 5.62
N TRP A 661 47.36 21.38 6.49
CA TRP A 661 47.80 20.66 7.69
C TRP A 661 46.69 20.46 8.72
N SER A 662 45.74 21.40 8.80
CA SER A 662 44.53 21.21 9.61
C SER A 662 43.62 20.10 9.05
N GLU A 663 43.55 19.95 7.72
CA GLU A 663 42.84 18.81 7.09
C GLU A 663 43.55 17.47 7.34
N LEU A 664 44.88 17.43 7.29
CA LEU A 664 45.68 16.27 7.71
C LEU A 664 45.39 15.88 9.17
N ARG A 665 45.25 16.86 10.06
CA ARG A 665 44.85 16.61 11.45
C ARG A 665 43.42 16.09 11.56
N ARG A 666 42.48 16.62 10.77
CA ARG A 666 41.08 16.17 10.77
C ARG A 666 40.94 14.70 10.38
N VAL A 667 41.78 14.21 9.47
CA VAL A 667 41.83 12.79 9.07
C VAL A 667 42.79 11.95 9.93
N GLY A 668 43.31 12.48 11.04
CA GLY A 668 44.20 11.75 11.96
C GLY A 668 45.60 11.46 11.43
N ALA A 669 46.00 12.09 10.32
CA ALA A 669 47.31 11.90 9.69
C ALA A 669 48.41 12.82 10.25
N ALA A 670 48.03 13.88 10.97
CA ALA A 670 48.96 14.80 11.61
C ALA A 670 48.45 15.29 12.97
N GLU A 671 49.37 15.65 13.85
CA GLU A 671 49.11 16.25 15.15
C GLU A 671 49.99 17.47 15.35
N GLN A 672 49.66 18.27 16.36
CA GLN A 672 50.43 19.48 16.68
C GLN A 672 51.14 19.29 18.02
N GLU A 673 52.47 19.32 18.00
CA GLU A 673 53.31 19.14 19.19
C GLU A 673 54.09 20.42 19.56
N ARG A 674 54.63 20.46 20.78
CA ARG A 674 55.52 21.52 21.28
C ARG A 674 56.81 20.89 21.78
N LYS A 675 57.95 21.47 21.39
CA LYS A 675 59.26 21.00 21.88
C LYS A 675 59.50 21.50 23.31
N PHE A 676 59.97 20.62 24.19
CA PHE A 676 60.35 21.00 25.56
C PHE A 676 61.58 21.91 25.53
N GLY A 677 61.45 23.10 26.13
CA GLY A 677 62.55 24.06 26.34
C GLY A 677 62.53 25.32 25.46
N GLY A 678 61.59 25.49 24.52
CA GLY A 678 61.60 26.68 23.62
C GLY A 678 60.25 27.18 23.08
N GLY A 679 59.11 26.54 23.39
CA GLY A 679 57.77 27.02 23.01
C GLY A 679 57.39 26.91 21.53
N GLU A 680 58.34 26.56 20.66
CA GLU A 680 58.13 26.35 19.22
C GLU A 680 57.16 25.18 18.96
N ARG A 681 56.21 25.39 18.04
CA ARG A 681 55.15 24.45 17.69
C ARG A 681 55.48 23.76 16.36
N PHE A 682 55.21 22.46 16.29
CA PHE A 682 55.46 21.64 15.11
C PHE A 682 54.18 20.93 14.67
N TRP A 683 54.07 20.70 13.36
CA TRP A 683 53.20 19.67 12.83
C TRP A 683 53.98 18.36 12.78
N VAL A 684 53.42 17.30 13.37
CA VAL A 684 54.02 15.97 13.43
C VAL A 684 53.10 14.97 12.74
N LEU A 685 53.62 14.22 11.78
CA LEU A 685 52.87 13.14 11.13
C LEU A 685 52.72 11.95 12.08
N THR A 686 51.49 11.45 12.23
CA THR A 686 51.21 10.21 12.97
C THR A 686 51.78 9.00 12.22
N GLU A 687 51.91 7.84 12.86
CA GLU A 687 52.39 6.63 12.16
C GLU A 687 51.51 6.25 10.96
N SER A 688 50.19 6.42 11.10
CA SER A 688 49.23 6.25 10.01
C SER A 688 49.46 7.28 8.90
N GLY A 689 49.66 8.56 9.27
CA GLY A 689 49.95 9.62 8.32
C GLY A 689 51.25 9.41 7.55
N VAL A 690 52.31 8.96 8.22
CA VAL A 690 53.59 8.61 7.56
C VAL A 690 53.39 7.48 6.56
N ARG A 691 52.67 6.41 6.93
CA ARG A 691 52.39 5.29 6.03
C ARG A 691 51.58 5.72 4.80
N MET A 692 50.47 6.43 5.03
CA MET A 692 49.57 6.91 3.96
C MET A 692 50.30 7.86 3.01
N LEU A 693 50.98 8.88 3.55
CA LEU A 693 51.67 9.88 2.74
C LEU A 693 52.91 9.32 2.05
N THR A 694 53.61 8.34 2.62
CA THR A 694 54.73 7.66 1.94
C THR A 694 54.23 6.88 0.73
N ARG A 695 53.15 6.09 0.87
CA ARG A 695 52.53 5.38 -0.25
C ARG A 695 52.05 6.33 -1.35
N TYR A 696 51.48 7.48 -0.97
CA TYR A 696 51.07 8.52 -1.92
C TYR A 696 52.24 9.23 -2.61
N ALA A 697 53.29 9.55 -1.84
CA ALA A 697 54.44 10.34 -2.27
C ALA A 697 55.37 9.62 -3.26
N PHE A 698 55.41 8.28 -3.18
CA PHE A 698 56.28 7.40 -3.95
C PHE A 698 55.49 6.44 -4.86
N ARG A 699 54.28 6.82 -5.26
CA ARG A 699 53.51 6.08 -6.28
C ARG A 699 54.27 6.05 -7.61
N GLU A 700 54.27 4.90 -8.28
CA GLU A 700 55.06 4.67 -9.51
C GLU A 700 54.52 5.45 -10.72
N ASP A 701 53.21 5.74 -10.76
CA ASP A 701 52.56 6.64 -11.72
C ASP A 701 51.20 7.17 -11.19
N ASP A 702 50.54 8.05 -11.96
CA ASP A 702 49.19 8.55 -11.63
C ASP A 702 48.08 7.49 -11.84
N ASN A 703 48.36 6.40 -12.58
CA ASN A 703 47.42 5.28 -12.74
C ASN A 703 47.33 4.41 -11.48
N ALA A 704 48.29 4.49 -10.57
CA ALA A 704 48.25 3.83 -9.26
C ALA A 704 47.35 4.55 -8.24
N LEU A 705 46.95 5.81 -8.50
CA LEU A 705 46.18 6.62 -7.57
C LEU A 705 44.77 6.06 -7.27
N PRO A 706 43.98 5.57 -8.24
CA PRO A 706 42.69 4.94 -7.97
C PRO A 706 42.80 3.70 -7.08
N GLY A 707 43.79 2.83 -7.32
CA GLY A 707 44.05 1.65 -6.49
C GLY A 707 44.44 2.03 -5.06
N LEU A 708 45.27 3.07 -4.91
CA LEU A 708 45.67 3.59 -3.60
C LEU A 708 44.50 4.21 -2.83
N MET A 709 43.63 4.99 -3.49
CA MET A 709 42.42 5.56 -2.87
C MET A 709 41.41 4.49 -2.45
N SER A 710 41.41 3.33 -3.11
CA SER A 710 40.58 2.18 -2.72
C SER A 710 41.15 1.46 -1.49
N ALA A 711 42.48 1.41 -1.36
CA ALA A 711 43.16 0.78 -0.23
C ALA A 711 43.25 1.67 1.02
N GLU A 712 43.23 3.01 0.83
CA GLU A 712 43.34 4.02 1.89
C GLU A 712 42.16 5.03 1.75
N PRO A 713 40.96 4.74 2.30
CA PRO A 713 39.78 5.59 2.15
C PRO A 713 39.98 7.03 2.65
N ASP A 714 40.75 7.19 3.72
CA ASP A 714 41.09 8.49 4.31
C ASP A 714 41.89 9.39 3.36
N LEU A 715 42.65 8.81 2.42
CA LEU A 715 43.37 9.55 1.40
C LEU A 715 42.41 10.23 0.42
N ARG A 716 41.34 9.55 0.00
CA ARG A 716 40.33 10.16 -0.88
C ARG A 716 39.59 11.30 -0.18
N VAL A 717 39.23 11.12 1.08
CA VAL A 717 38.59 12.15 1.91
C VAL A 717 39.50 13.37 2.04
N LEU A 718 40.79 13.14 2.30
CA LEU A 718 41.80 14.19 2.37
C LEU A 718 41.95 14.94 1.03
N LEU A 719 42.09 14.22 -0.08
CA LEU A 719 42.27 14.82 -1.41
C LEU A 719 41.05 15.67 -1.82
N LEU A 720 39.83 15.18 -1.59
CA LEU A 720 38.61 15.94 -1.86
C LEU A 720 38.47 17.17 -0.95
N ALA A 721 38.89 17.07 0.32
CA ALA A 721 38.90 18.19 1.25
C ALA A 721 39.92 19.26 0.85
N LEU A 722 41.11 18.85 0.40
CA LEU A 722 42.14 19.75 -0.09
C LEU A 722 41.72 20.46 -1.39
N GLY A 723 40.94 19.79 -2.24
CA GLY A 723 40.44 20.29 -3.53
C GLY A 723 39.21 21.22 -3.48
N ASN A 724 38.67 21.49 -2.28
CA ASN A 724 37.46 22.31 -2.08
C ASN A 724 37.65 23.82 -2.26
N ARG A 725 38.84 24.30 -2.63
CA ARG A 725 39.11 25.69 -2.99
C ARG A 725 40.17 25.77 -4.08
#